data_AF-A0A150MAN1-F1
#
_entry.id   AF-A0A150MAN1-F1
#
_cell.length_a   1.000
_cell.length_b   1.000
_cell.length_c   1.000
_cell.angle_alpha   90.00
_cell.angle_beta   90.00
_cell.angle_gamma   90.00
#
_symmetry.space_group_name_H-M   'P 1'
#
loop_
_entity.id
_entity.type
_entity.pdbx_description
1 polymer ?
#
loop_
_entity_poly.entity_id
_entity_poly.type
_entity_poly.pdbx_seq_one_letter_code
_entity_poly.pdbx_strand_id
1 'polypeptide(L)'
;MSFSEKLRAEAVFDQKIGSTQNGDVLEPLFRLWYLFFHRFHNGLRGVEWFYQEKKTGLKAEKARMLETWVSLVPRLIQIVDMDEGGVTAEDVFTHERFYMPFCETMSEPVPWGGTFCLLEPFGEGYYVHGAAIFEEPRGVKRAYAKIDQLMSETKQTYEQIAMDCFLEIVNELMDPYDIRHREMTKIDEVTLHYEVDDPNKLVRFLEKQDVVLVDEQTETIAKLSFAGKQYIYEDNLASSPVYMCEVLGFIEINKHRLRFMTVWPDAVESFMKEMETAGPLARFIKKTVRKLDAPKNVEFHSYAIQLGENVPLYFGALANQTIGIYESLHVPQEEWDGKTVMQMAEQGRKEEVERWLREREYISFMNAEQLECPVTVDFNTIRRKFDLPLSPFVTLGEKRQTRLQIIEKQRTHELEQYEQYDMPLEWMDSFFGKDIAEFFMEKTSGKSEATVSKYRTGLSIISQYLFESRLSSWTSITKDDWRRCIVYHYLETNGDASINQAKSLFSTTKALAKWIDARYGTNHGKMVRSIIQEVEEEIYGAIHLLDLYAPYTSRKYHDWLREIERKAIEGAFGDRQVSGLFQITDVSAATMRCKHAESGKQYTISITPLVRSYAKAGMFIRGHIAESTNNGRWKFIHVSRVFPKEAGQYLR
;
A
#
# COMPACT_ATOMS: atom_id res chain seq x y z
N MET A 1 -59.82 10.36 21.18
CA MET A 1 -59.34 9.05 21.64
C MET A 1 -59.16 9.08 23.15
N SER A 2 -59.63 8.06 23.85
CA SER A 2 -59.56 7.95 25.31
C SER A 2 -58.21 7.41 25.78
N PHE A 3 -57.84 7.70 27.03
CA PHE A 3 -56.61 7.21 27.65
C PHE A 3 -56.56 5.66 27.73
N SER A 4 -57.70 5.01 27.91
CA SER A 4 -57.80 3.54 27.97
C SER A 4 -57.54 2.87 26.61
N GLU A 5 -57.88 3.52 25.50
CA GLU A 5 -57.58 3.01 24.15
C GLU A 5 -56.08 3.07 23.85
N LYS A 6 -55.41 4.14 24.28
CA LYS A 6 -53.95 4.26 24.16
C LYS A 6 -53.23 3.14 24.91
N LEU A 7 -53.60 2.88 26.17
CA LEU A 7 -53.00 1.80 26.98
C LEU A 7 -53.21 0.41 26.36
N ARG A 8 -54.38 0.15 25.75
CA ARG A 8 -54.63 -1.11 25.05
C ARG A 8 -53.75 -1.26 23.82
N ALA A 9 -53.58 -0.18 23.05
CA ALA A 9 -52.73 -0.21 21.87
C ALA A 9 -51.25 -0.34 22.22
N GLU A 10 -50.79 0.28 23.32
CA GLU A 10 -49.46 0.07 23.89
C GLU A 10 -49.23 -1.40 24.23
N ALA A 11 -50.16 -2.04 24.96
CA ALA A 11 -50.03 -3.46 25.28
C ALA A 11 -49.98 -4.38 24.03
N VAL A 12 -50.75 -4.05 22.98
CA VAL A 12 -50.72 -4.80 21.70
C VAL A 12 -49.39 -4.56 20.96
N PHE A 13 -48.87 -3.34 20.99
CA PHE A 13 -47.59 -3.01 20.40
C PHE A 13 -46.45 -3.74 21.13
N ASP A 14 -46.42 -3.67 22.46
CA ASP A 14 -45.46 -4.36 23.32
C ASP A 14 -45.47 -5.88 23.08
N GLN A 15 -46.67 -6.46 22.91
CA GLN A 15 -46.81 -7.88 22.56
C GLN A 15 -46.20 -8.20 21.18
N LYS A 16 -46.37 -7.32 20.18
CA LYS A 16 -45.82 -7.50 18.83
C LYS A 16 -44.31 -7.36 18.79
N ILE A 17 -43.75 -6.38 19.51
CA ILE A 17 -42.29 -6.15 19.52
C ILE A 17 -41.58 -7.11 20.48
N GLY A 18 -42.22 -7.56 21.56
CA GLY A 18 -41.61 -8.44 22.57
C GLY A 18 -41.29 -9.85 22.06
N SER A 19 -41.92 -10.29 20.97
CA SER A 19 -41.57 -11.54 20.27
C SER A 19 -40.53 -11.34 19.16
N THR A 20 -40.08 -10.11 18.96
CA THR A 20 -39.24 -9.70 17.83
C THR A 20 -37.81 -9.48 18.29
N GLN A 21 -36.82 -9.93 17.51
CA GLN A 21 -35.41 -9.91 17.89
C GLN A 21 -34.89 -8.50 18.22
N ASN A 22 -35.39 -7.47 17.53
CA ASN A 22 -34.97 -6.08 17.69
C ASN A 22 -36.01 -5.20 18.43
N GLY A 23 -36.83 -5.78 19.32
CA GLY A 23 -37.97 -5.11 19.95
C GLY A 23 -37.65 -3.75 20.59
N ASP A 24 -36.51 -3.64 21.30
CA ASP A 24 -36.09 -2.42 21.99
C ASP A 24 -35.86 -1.24 21.01
N VAL A 25 -35.39 -1.51 19.79
CA VAL A 25 -35.12 -0.48 18.78
C VAL A 25 -36.41 -0.03 18.08
N LEU A 26 -37.47 -0.84 18.14
CA LEU A 26 -38.77 -0.52 17.56
C LEU A 26 -39.64 0.35 18.49
N GLU A 27 -39.32 0.43 19.79
CA GLU A 27 -40.09 1.21 20.78
C GLU A 27 -40.39 2.66 20.34
N PRO A 28 -39.43 3.42 19.77
CA PRO A 28 -39.69 4.78 19.28
C PRO A 28 -40.75 4.87 18.18
N LEU A 29 -41.03 3.78 17.46
CA LEU A 29 -42.02 3.74 16.37
C LEU A 29 -43.46 3.65 16.86
N PHE A 30 -43.71 3.47 18.16
CA PHE A 30 -45.06 3.27 18.70
C PHE A 30 -46.05 4.35 18.22
N ARG A 31 -45.67 5.63 18.28
CA ARG A 31 -46.57 6.73 17.89
C ARG A 31 -46.94 6.70 16.41
N LEU A 32 -45.97 6.37 15.56
CA LEU A 32 -46.18 6.22 14.12
C LEU A 32 -47.13 5.04 13.87
N TRP A 33 -46.82 3.87 14.45
CA TRP A 33 -47.65 2.67 14.35
C TRP A 33 -49.10 2.92 14.82
N TYR A 34 -49.26 3.53 15.98
CA TYR A 34 -50.57 3.81 16.59
C TYR A 34 -51.46 4.70 15.73
N LEU A 35 -50.88 5.68 15.02
CA LEU A 35 -51.65 6.63 14.21
C LEU A 35 -51.92 6.14 12.78
N PHE A 36 -50.94 5.47 12.17
CA PHE A 36 -50.94 5.17 10.73
C PHE A 36 -51.16 3.70 10.37
N PHE A 37 -51.14 2.79 11.35
CA PHE A 37 -51.18 1.35 11.08
C PHE A 37 -52.17 0.61 11.99
N HIS A 38 -52.25 0.99 13.27
CA HIS A 38 -53.22 0.39 14.19
C HIS A 38 -54.67 0.69 13.77
N ARG A 39 -55.46 -0.36 13.57
CA ARG A 39 -56.90 -0.26 13.34
C ARG A 39 -57.66 -0.28 14.67
N PHE A 40 -58.47 0.76 14.88
CA PHE A 40 -59.33 0.88 16.04
C PHE A 40 -60.59 0.02 15.89
N HIS A 41 -61.42 -0.01 16.93
CA HIS A 41 -62.66 -0.81 16.97
C HIS A 41 -63.66 -0.49 15.85
N ASN A 42 -63.57 0.71 15.26
CA ASN A 42 -64.37 1.14 14.11
C ASN A 42 -63.77 0.71 12.76
N GLY A 43 -62.68 -0.05 12.76
CA GLY A 43 -61.98 -0.54 11.57
C GLY A 43 -61.06 0.49 10.90
N LEU A 44 -61.05 1.74 11.37
CA LEU A 44 -60.26 2.83 10.80
C LEU A 44 -58.89 2.94 11.48
N ARG A 45 -57.90 3.45 10.74
CA ARG A 45 -56.63 3.91 11.29
C ARG A 45 -56.82 5.21 12.06
N GLY A 46 -55.88 5.55 12.94
CA GLY A 46 -55.96 6.76 13.76
C GLY A 46 -56.10 8.04 12.92
N VAL A 47 -55.33 8.15 11.84
CA VAL A 47 -55.40 9.26 10.88
C VAL A 47 -56.74 9.32 10.13
N GLU A 48 -57.27 8.18 9.71
CA GLU A 48 -58.56 8.08 9.02
C GLU A 48 -59.72 8.47 9.92
N TRP A 49 -59.72 7.97 11.15
CA TRP A 49 -60.74 8.31 12.14
C TRP A 49 -60.70 9.81 12.46
N PHE A 50 -59.51 10.37 12.68
CA PHE A 50 -59.37 11.80 12.93
C PHE A 50 -59.87 12.65 11.75
N TYR A 51 -59.54 12.25 10.52
CA TYR A 51 -60.00 12.92 9.31
C TYR A 51 -61.52 12.90 9.20
N GLN A 52 -62.18 11.75 9.40
CA GLN A 52 -63.65 11.64 9.33
C GLN A 52 -64.35 12.54 10.36
N GLU A 53 -63.82 12.65 11.59
CA GLU A 53 -64.45 13.47 12.63
C GLU A 53 -64.23 14.97 12.45
N LYS A 54 -63.09 15.38 11.85
CA LYS A 54 -62.65 16.78 11.88
C LYS A 54 -62.63 17.48 10.53
N LYS A 55 -62.75 16.77 9.40
CA LYS A 55 -62.63 17.34 8.04
C LYS A 55 -63.48 18.60 7.84
N THR A 56 -64.72 18.61 8.30
CA THR A 56 -65.68 19.73 8.09
C THR A 56 -65.33 21.00 8.85
N GLY A 57 -64.50 20.91 9.91
CA GLY A 57 -64.09 22.05 10.74
C GLY A 57 -62.67 22.56 10.48
N LEU A 58 -61.95 21.95 9.55
CA LEU A 58 -60.55 22.31 9.27
C LEU A 58 -60.44 23.34 8.16
N LYS A 59 -59.43 24.22 8.27
CA LYS A 59 -59.02 25.09 7.17
C LYS A 59 -58.55 24.24 5.99
N ALA A 60 -58.75 24.72 4.76
CA ALA A 60 -58.45 23.99 3.52
C ALA A 60 -57.02 23.42 3.46
N GLU A 61 -56.04 24.12 4.00
CA GLU A 61 -54.65 23.65 4.09
C GLU A 61 -54.50 22.40 4.97
N LYS A 62 -55.06 22.43 6.19
CA LYS A 62 -55.03 21.28 7.12
C LYS A 62 -55.86 20.11 6.60
N ALA A 63 -56.96 20.39 5.91
CA ALA A 63 -57.77 19.35 5.28
C ALA A 63 -57.00 18.61 4.17
N ARG A 64 -56.26 19.35 3.31
CA ARG A 64 -55.39 18.79 2.28
C ARG A 64 -54.24 17.97 2.88
N MET A 65 -53.60 18.47 3.93
CA MET A 65 -52.54 17.73 4.64
C MET A 65 -53.04 16.38 5.19
N LEU A 66 -54.23 16.37 5.82
CA LEU A 66 -54.83 15.12 6.29
C LEU A 66 -55.26 14.18 5.14
N GLU A 67 -55.74 14.73 4.02
CA GLU A 67 -56.03 13.93 2.81
C GLU A 67 -54.77 13.22 2.32
N THR A 68 -53.65 13.94 2.25
CA THR A 68 -52.33 13.37 1.95
C THR A 68 -52.01 12.25 2.94
N TRP A 69 -52.06 12.52 4.25
CA TRP A 69 -51.71 11.55 5.29
C TRP A 69 -52.55 10.26 5.25
N VAL A 70 -53.85 10.37 4.94
CA VAL A 70 -54.73 9.21 4.77
C VAL A 70 -54.32 8.38 3.55
N SER A 71 -53.83 9.02 2.49
CA SER A 71 -53.41 8.34 1.24
C SER A 71 -52.01 7.74 1.29
N LEU A 72 -51.19 8.05 2.30
CA LEU A 72 -49.83 7.55 2.38
C LEU A 72 -49.81 6.02 2.51
N VAL A 73 -48.89 5.39 1.78
CA VAL A 73 -48.56 3.97 1.85
C VAL A 73 -47.06 3.84 2.11
N PRO A 74 -46.62 2.92 2.99
CA PRO A 74 -45.19 2.71 3.20
C PRO A 74 -44.48 2.26 1.93
N ARG A 75 -43.28 2.78 1.73
CA ARG A 75 -42.42 2.48 0.59
C ARG A 75 -41.10 1.95 1.10
N LEU A 76 -40.63 0.88 0.47
CA LEU A 76 -39.25 0.43 0.61
C LEU A 76 -38.41 1.25 -0.36
N ILE A 77 -37.62 2.16 0.19
CA ILE A 77 -36.77 3.06 -0.60
C ILE A 77 -35.30 2.78 -0.36
N GLN A 78 -34.50 2.98 -1.40
CA GLN A 78 -33.05 2.94 -1.35
C GLN A 78 -32.50 4.26 -1.87
N ILE A 79 -31.56 4.87 -1.15
CA ILE A 79 -30.86 6.07 -1.60
C ILE A 79 -29.95 5.65 -2.76
N VAL A 80 -30.04 6.34 -3.90
CA VAL A 80 -29.25 6.04 -5.10
C VAL A 80 -28.25 7.13 -5.45
N ASP A 81 -28.44 8.33 -4.91
CA ASP A 81 -27.57 9.48 -5.15
C ASP A 81 -27.68 10.53 -4.02
N MET A 82 -26.69 11.41 -3.90
CA MET A 82 -26.67 12.51 -2.93
C MET A 82 -26.02 13.77 -3.51
N ASP A 83 -26.51 14.94 -3.11
CA ASP A 83 -25.93 16.24 -3.46
C ASP A 83 -25.88 17.17 -2.23
N GLU A 84 -25.56 18.46 -2.44
CA GLU A 84 -25.47 19.45 -1.35
C GLU A 84 -26.84 19.78 -0.72
N GLY A 85 -27.95 19.55 -1.43
CA GLY A 85 -29.31 19.90 -1.02
C GLY A 85 -30.13 18.76 -0.43
N GLY A 86 -29.78 17.51 -0.73
CA GLY A 86 -30.46 16.33 -0.21
C GLY A 86 -30.01 15.03 -0.86
N VAL A 87 -30.91 14.05 -0.85
CA VAL A 87 -30.68 12.73 -1.47
C VAL A 87 -31.76 12.38 -2.46
N THR A 88 -31.40 11.57 -3.45
CA THR A 88 -32.37 10.93 -4.34
C THR A 88 -32.57 9.50 -3.88
N ALA A 89 -33.80 9.16 -3.51
CA ALA A 89 -34.21 7.81 -3.17
C ALA A 89 -35.05 7.20 -4.29
N GLU A 90 -34.91 5.89 -4.51
CA GLU A 90 -35.68 5.11 -5.46
C GLU A 90 -36.49 4.05 -4.71
N ASP A 91 -37.78 3.94 -5.03
CA ASP A 91 -38.63 2.86 -4.54
C ASP A 91 -38.24 1.55 -5.22
N VAL A 92 -37.92 0.54 -4.41
CA VAL A 92 -37.29 -0.71 -4.87
C VAL A 92 -38.23 -1.57 -5.71
N PHE A 93 -39.55 -1.37 -5.60
CA PHE A 93 -40.55 -2.12 -6.36
C PHE A 93 -41.00 -1.39 -7.63
N THR A 94 -41.15 -0.07 -7.55
CA THR A 94 -41.73 0.74 -8.64
C THR A 94 -40.70 1.49 -9.47
N HIS A 95 -39.46 1.61 -8.97
CA HIS A 95 -38.39 2.44 -9.52
C HIS A 95 -38.74 3.93 -9.63
N GLU A 96 -39.80 4.37 -8.93
CA GLU A 96 -40.14 5.79 -8.80
C GLU A 96 -39.06 6.50 -7.96
N ARG A 97 -38.64 7.68 -8.40
CA ARG A 97 -37.57 8.45 -7.75
C ARG A 97 -38.14 9.64 -6.98
N PHE A 98 -37.61 9.84 -5.78
CA PHE A 98 -38.02 10.88 -4.84
C PHE A 98 -36.81 11.70 -4.45
N TYR A 99 -36.87 13.01 -4.67
CA TYR A 99 -35.90 13.94 -4.10
C TYR A 99 -36.29 14.23 -2.64
N MET A 100 -35.35 13.99 -1.73
CA MET A 100 -35.52 14.10 -0.29
C MET A 100 -34.53 15.14 0.27
N PRO A 101 -34.97 16.39 0.48
CA PRO A 101 -34.12 17.45 1.00
C PRO A 101 -33.59 17.13 2.41
N PHE A 102 -32.38 17.59 2.73
CA PHE A 102 -31.87 17.49 4.10
C PHE A 102 -32.82 18.19 5.09
N CYS A 103 -33.12 17.50 6.18
CA CYS A 103 -33.99 18.00 7.24
C CYS A 103 -33.58 17.40 8.59
N GLU A 104 -34.06 18.00 9.68
CA GLU A 104 -33.73 17.59 11.06
C GLU A 104 -34.08 16.13 11.36
N THR A 105 -35.03 15.53 10.63
CA THR A 105 -35.50 14.16 10.82
C THR A 105 -34.76 13.14 9.95
N MET A 106 -33.87 13.56 9.06
CA MET A 106 -33.06 12.68 8.22
C MET A 106 -31.64 12.59 8.79
N SER A 107 -31.40 11.59 9.64
CA SER A 107 -30.06 11.31 10.18
C SER A 107 -29.19 10.71 9.09
N GLU A 108 -28.19 11.47 8.63
CA GLU A 108 -27.06 11.07 7.76
C GLU A 108 -27.40 10.01 6.70
N PRO A 109 -28.15 10.38 5.65
CA PRO A 109 -28.49 9.44 4.59
C PRO A 109 -27.25 9.10 3.76
N VAL A 110 -26.86 7.82 3.79
CA VAL A 110 -25.73 7.31 3.02
C VAL A 110 -26.26 6.62 1.76
N PRO A 111 -25.73 6.92 0.55
CA PRO A 111 -26.08 6.20 -0.67
C PRO A 111 -26.06 4.67 -0.51
N TRP A 112 -26.94 3.99 -1.23
CA TRP A 112 -27.26 2.56 -1.11
C TRP A 112 -27.91 2.13 0.21
N GLY A 113 -27.84 2.92 1.27
CA GLY A 113 -28.68 2.73 2.45
C GLY A 113 -30.16 2.89 2.10
N GLY A 114 -31.03 2.33 2.92
CA GLY A 114 -32.46 2.40 2.65
C GLY A 114 -33.33 2.23 3.89
N THR A 115 -34.62 2.44 3.71
CA THR A 115 -35.59 2.38 4.80
C THR A 115 -36.97 2.00 4.28
N PHE A 116 -37.84 1.56 5.18
CA PHE A 116 -39.25 1.27 4.92
C PHE A 116 -40.10 2.28 5.68
N CYS A 117 -40.63 3.28 4.98
CA CYS A 117 -41.23 4.45 5.61
C CYS A 117 -42.39 5.06 4.81
N LEU A 118 -43.15 5.95 5.45
CA LEU A 118 -44.14 6.78 4.77
C LEU A 118 -43.44 8.02 4.20
N LEU A 119 -43.64 8.31 2.91
CA LEU A 119 -43.10 9.51 2.27
C LEU A 119 -44.19 10.55 2.04
N GLU A 120 -44.06 11.71 2.68
CA GLU A 120 -44.97 12.84 2.54
C GLU A 120 -44.43 13.85 1.50
N PRO A 121 -45.20 14.18 0.45
CA PRO A 121 -44.86 15.29 -0.44
C PRO A 121 -45.05 16.63 0.28
N PHE A 122 -44.00 17.44 0.33
CA PHE A 122 -44.05 18.78 0.92
C PHE A 122 -43.12 19.74 0.17
N GLY A 123 -43.64 20.91 -0.21
CA GLY A 123 -42.87 21.87 -1.03
C GLY A 123 -42.46 21.26 -2.37
N GLU A 124 -41.15 21.25 -2.65
CA GLU A 124 -40.56 20.72 -3.89
C GLU A 124 -39.97 19.31 -3.72
N GLY A 125 -40.17 18.64 -2.58
CA GLY A 125 -39.57 17.34 -2.29
C GLY A 125 -40.45 16.41 -1.46
N TYR A 126 -39.84 15.32 -1.00
CA TYR A 126 -40.46 14.29 -0.17
C TYR A 126 -39.74 14.16 1.16
N TYR A 127 -40.50 13.94 2.22
CA TYR A 127 -39.97 13.81 3.57
C TYR A 127 -40.47 12.53 4.21
N VAL A 128 -39.61 11.90 5.02
CA VAL A 128 -40.02 10.80 5.88
C VAL A 128 -41.04 11.31 6.89
N HIS A 129 -42.23 10.73 6.88
CA HIS A 129 -43.28 11.07 7.84
C HIS A 129 -43.10 10.24 9.12
N GLY A 130 -42.68 10.90 10.20
CA GLY A 130 -42.47 10.27 11.51
C GLY A 130 -41.04 9.79 11.70
N ALA A 131 -40.88 8.63 12.34
CA ALA A 131 -39.57 8.03 12.60
C ALA A 131 -39.27 6.93 11.56
N ALA A 132 -38.02 6.85 11.12
CA ALA A 132 -37.53 5.82 10.21
C ALA A 132 -36.20 5.27 10.70
N ILE A 133 -35.93 4.01 10.33
CA ILE A 133 -34.68 3.31 10.59
C ILE A 133 -34.01 3.12 9.23
N PHE A 134 -32.85 3.74 9.04
CA PHE A 134 -32.03 3.56 7.85
C PHE A 134 -31.04 2.43 8.09
N GLU A 135 -30.99 1.51 7.14
CA GLU A 135 -30.15 0.31 7.21
C GLU A 135 -29.32 0.14 5.94
N GLU A 136 -28.28 -0.68 6.05
CA GLU A 136 -27.37 -1.01 4.95
C GLU A 136 -28.10 -1.76 3.80
N PRO A 137 -27.50 -1.86 2.60
CA PRO A 137 -28.16 -2.44 1.42
C PRO A 137 -28.67 -3.88 1.64
N ARG A 138 -28.02 -4.65 2.53
CA ARG A 138 -28.45 -6.00 2.91
C ARG A 138 -29.79 -6.00 3.65
N GLY A 139 -30.01 -5.01 4.51
CA GLY A 139 -31.30 -4.80 5.17
C GLY A 139 -32.41 -4.58 4.16
N VAL A 140 -32.17 -3.70 3.19
CA VAL A 140 -33.11 -3.44 2.08
C VAL A 140 -33.42 -4.73 1.30
N LYS A 141 -32.40 -5.54 0.99
CA LYS A 141 -32.55 -6.84 0.30
C LYS A 141 -33.42 -7.80 1.10
N ARG A 142 -33.22 -7.91 2.43
CA ARG A 142 -34.05 -8.76 3.30
C ARG A 142 -35.49 -8.29 3.35
N ALA A 143 -35.72 -6.99 3.55
CA ALA A 143 -37.06 -6.42 3.57
C ALA A 143 -37.79 -6.61 2.22
N TYR A 144 -37.10 -6.43 1.10
CA TYR A 144 -37.65 -6.72 -0.22
C TYR A 144 -38.09 -8.19 -0.33
N ALA A 145 -37.20 -9.13 0.00
CA ALA A 145 -37.50 -10.56 -0.06
C ALA A 145 -38.67 -10.94 0.87
N LYS A 146 -38.76 -10.31 2.04
CA LYS A 146 -39.86 -10.52 2.98
C LYS A 146 -41.20 -10.04 2.42
N ILE A 147 -41.23 -8.84 1.84
CA ILE A 147 -42.45 -8.30 1.21
C ILE A 147 -42.90 -9.22 0.07
N ASP A 148 -41.97 -9.62 -0.81
CA ASP A 148 -42.26 -10.50 -1.95
C ASP A 148 -42.78 -11.88 -1.50
N GLN A 149 -42.17 -12.45 -0.45
CA GLN A 149 -42.65 -13.67 0.20
C GLN A 149 -44.08 -13.48 0.74
N LEU A 150 -44.33 -12.43 1.52
CA LEU A 150 -45.65 -12.17 2.13
C LEU A 150 -46.74 -11.96 1.06
N MET A 151 -46.43 -11.23 -0.01
CA MET A 151 -47.34 -11.05 -1.15
C MET A 151 -47.66 -12.40 -1.82
N SER A 152 -46.64 -13.25 -2.01
CA SER A 152 -46.79 -14.57 -2.63
C SER A 152 -47.61 -15.55 -1.77
N GLU A 153 -47.37 -15.57 -0.45
CA GLU A 153 -48.04 -16.48 0.49
C GLU A 153 -49.50 -16.09 0.75
N THR A 154 -49.77 -14.80 0.93
CA THR A 154 -51.10 -14.28 1.31
C THR A 154 -51.98 -13.94 0.10
N LYS A 155 -51.37 -13.77 -1.08
CA LYS A 155 -52.01 -13.24 -2.30
C LYS A 155 -52.61 -11.84 -2.11
N GLN A 156 -52.11 -11.07 -1.15
CA GLN A 156 -52.50 -9.69 -0.91
C GLN A 156 -51.70 -8.73 -1.79
N THR A 157 -52.25 -7.52 -1.98
CA THR A 157 -51.56 -6.43 -2.68
C THR A 157 -50.40 -5.89 -1.87
N TYR A 158 -49.44 -5.23 -2.52
CA TYR A 158 -48.32 -4.57 -1.84
C TYR A 158 -48.82 -3.61 -0.74
N GLU A 159 -49.82 -2.79 -1.04
CA GLU A 159 -50.36 -1.80 -0.10
C GLU A 159 -50.94 -2.45 1.16
N GLN A 160 -51.59 -3.61 1.01
CA GLN A 160 -52.12 -4.37 2.14
C GLN A 160 -51.00 -4.95 3.01
N ILE A 161 -50.00 -5.58 2.38
CA ILE A 161 -48.83 -6.12 3.09
C ILE A 161 -48.05 -5.02 3.81
N ALA A 162 -47.79 -3.91 3.12
CA ALA A 162 -47.06 -2.77 3.67
C ALA A 162 -47.73 -2.18 4.91
N MET A 163 -49.07 -2.16 4.94
CA MET A 163 -49.85 -1.67 6.07
C MET A 163 -49.96 -2.67 7.22
N ASP A 164 -50.34 -3.92 6.92
CA ASP A 164 -50.68 -4.91 7.94
C ASP A 164 -49.43 -5.50 8.61
N CYS A 165 -48.32 -5.59 7.86
CA CYS A 165 -47.06 -6.19 8.30
C CYS A 165 -45.94 -5.15 8.55
N PHE A 166 -46.27 -3.87 8.74
CA PHE A 166 -45.28 -2.79 8.86
C PHE A 166 -44.12 -3.10 9.83
N LEU A 167 -44.42 -3.46 11.09
CA LEU A 167 -43.38 -3.73 12.10
C LEU A 167 -42.55 -4.98 11.77
N GLU A 168 -43.14 -5.98 11.12
CA GLU A 168 -42.44 -7.20 10.69
C GLU A 168 -41.43 -6.86 9.58
N ILE A 169 -41.82 -6.03 8.61
CA ILE A 169 -40.95 -5.59 7.52
C ILE A 169 -39.81 -4.69 8.04
N VAL A 170 -40.13 -3.74 8.94
CA VAL A 170 -39.09 -2.88 9.56
C VAL A 170 -38.09 -3.72 10.36
N ASN A 171 -38.54 -4.76 11.06
CA ASN A 171 -37.62 -5.65 11.76
C ASN A 171 -36.66 -6.38 10.82
N GLU A 172 -37.10 -6.78 9.62
CA GLU A 172 -36.24 -7.47 8.64
C GLU A 172 -35.18 -6.55 8.00
N LEU A 173 -35.41 -5.23 7.99
CA LEU A 173 -34.36 -4.28 7.59
C LEU A 173 -33.15 -4.40 8.51
N MET A 174 -33.37 -4.62 9.79
CA MET A 174 -32.30 -4.66 10.80
C MET A 174 -31.55 -5.99 10.73
N ASP A 175 -30.23 -5.95 10.91
CA ASP A 175 -29.42 -7.18 10.93
C ASP A 175 -29.70 -7.98 12.22
N PRO A 176 -30.10 -9.26 12.14
CA PRO A 176 -30.18 -10.14 13.31
C PRO A 176 -28.81 -10.40 13.97
N TYR A 177 -27.70 -10.06 13.32
CA TYR A 177 -26.34 -10.32 13.81
C TYR A 177 -25.67 -9.06 14.38
N ASP A 178 -26.12 -8.63 15.55
CA ASP A 178 -25.30 -7.78 16.42
C ASP A 178 -23.90 -8.43 16.60
N ILE A 179 -22.82 -7.64 16.52
CA ILE A 179 -21.43 -8.09 16.74
C ILE A 179 -21.30 -8.88 18.05
N ARG A 180 -22.17 -8.61 19.02
CA ARG A 180 -22.27 -9.32 20.31
C ARG A 180 -22.78 -10.77 20.24
N HIS A 181 -23.33 -11.22 19.10
CA HIS A 181 -23.94 -12.54 18.92
C HIS A 181 -23.34 -13.36 17.76
N ARG A 182 -22.19 -12.98 17.22
CA ARG A 182 -21.53 -13.77 16.16
C ARG A 182 -21.19 -15.17 16.68
N GLU A 183 -21.61 -16.19 15.94
CA GLU A 183 -21.22 -17.57 16.19
C GLU A 183 -19.69 -17.67 16.19
N MET A 184 -19.10 -18.26 17.23
CA MET A 184 -17.65 -18.42 17.35
C MET A 184 -17.23 -19.77 16.78
N THR A 185 -16.15 -19.79 16.02
CA THR A 185 -15.48 -21.00 15.54
C THR A 185 -14.07 -21.10 16.12
N LYS A 186 -13.50 -22.30 16.09
CA LYS A 186 -12.11 -22.55 16.50
C LYS A 186 -11.21 -22.57 15.26
N ILE A 187 -10.21 -21.71 15.22
CA ILE A 187 -9.14 -21.74 14.21
C ILE A 187 -7.83 -22.24 14.81
N ASP A 188 -6.94 -22.76 13.97
CA ASP A 188 -5.69 -23.39 14.39
C ASP A 188 -4.52 -22.40 14.26
N GLU A 189 -3.98 -21.96 15.38
CA GLU A 189 -2.67 -21.32 15.42
C GLU A 189 -1.60 -22.41 15.51
N VAL A 190 -0.78 -22.51 14.48
CA VAL A 190 0.32 -23.46 14.38
C VAL A 190 1.61 -22.77 14.75
N THR A 191 2.41 -23.41 15.62
CA THR A 191 3.81 -23.03 15.85
C THR A 191 4.74 -24.17 15.48
N LEU A 192 5.68 -23.91 14.58
CA LEU A 192 6.78 -24.82 14.24
C LEU A 192 8.03 -24.41 15.01
N HIS A 193 8.69 -25.39 15.62
CA HIS A 193 9.90 -25.19 16.41
C HIS A 193 11.09 -25.85 15.71
N TYR A 194 12.16 -25.07 15.52
CA TYR A 194 13.41 -25.53 14.92
C TYR A 194 14.59 -25.22 15.84
N GLU A 195 15.62 -26.07 15.77
CA GLU A 195 16.94 -25.81 16.30
C GLU A 195 17.80 -25.25 15.18
N VAL A 196 18.49 -24.14 15.42
CA VAL A 196 19.26 -23.42 14.40
C VAL A 196 20.73 -23.42 14.78
N ASP A 197 21.58 -23.88 13.86
CA ASP A 197 23.02 -23.94 14.09
C ASP A 197 23.63 -22.53 14.12
N ASP A 198 23.41 -21.77 13.05
CA ASP A 198 23.89 -20.39 12.88
C ASP A 198 22.73 -19.46 12.48
N PRO A 199 22.16 -18.70 13.44
CA PRO A 199 21.03 -17.81 13.21
C PRO A 199 21.26 -16.80 12.10
N ASN A 200 22.44 -16.19 12.05
CA ASN A 200 22.75 -15.16 11.05
C ASN A 200 22.84 -15.73 9.64
N LYS A 201 23.37 -16.96 9.49
CA LYS A 201 23.35 -17.64 8.19
C LYS A 201 21.94 -18.03 7.78
N LEU A 202 21.10 -18.48 8.71
CA LEU A 202 19.72 -18.81 8.40
C LEU A 202 18.92 -17.57 7.97
N VAL A 203 19.03 -16.45 8.69
CA VAL A 203 18.37 -15.19 8.31
C VAL A 203 18.80 -14.79 6.90
N ARG A 204 20.12 -14.72 6.63
CA ARG A 204 20.63 -14.39 5.28
C ARG A 204 20.18 -15.36 4.20
N PHE A 205 20.05 -16.65 4.53
CA PHE A 205 19.53 -17.64 3.60
C PHE A 205 18.07 -17.33 3.25
N LEU A 206 17.23 -17.09 4.27
CA LEU A 206 15.81 -16.78 4.08
C LEU A 206 15.61 -15.43 3.36
N GLU A 207 16.40 -14.41 3.69
CA GLU A 207 16.41 -13.12 2.98
C GLU A 207 16.83 -13.29 1.52
N LYS A 208 17.84 -14.12 1.25
CA LYS A 208 18.28 -14.40 -0.13
C LYS A 208 17.21 -15.13 -0.93
N GLN A 209 16.36 -15.92 -0.28
CA GLN A 209 15.20 -16.52 -0.94
C GLN A 209 14.04 -15.52 -1.10
N ASP A 210 14.15 -14.28 -0.58
CA ASP A 210 13.07 -13.30 -0.58
C ASP A 210 11.77 -13.87 0.05
N VAL A 211 11.89 -14.82 0.98
CA VAL A 211 10.72 -15.43 1.66
C VAL A 211 10.47 -14.81 3.03
N VAL A 212 11.28 -13.83 3.42
CA VAL A 212 11.12 -13.12 4.69
C VAL A 212 11.38 -11.62 4.54
N LEU A 213 10.70 -10.85 5.37
CA LEU A 213 11.02 -9.45 5.66
C LEU A 213 11.70 -9.40 7.02
N VAL A 214 12.78 -8.63 7.15
CA VAL A 214 13.46 -8.44 8.45
C VAL A 214 12.79 -7.29 9.19
N ASP A 215 12.09 -7.63 10.28
CA ASP A 215 11.40 -6.64 11.12
C ASP A 215 12.37 -6.05 12.16
N GLU A 216 13.17 -6.92 12.80
CA GLU A 216 14.14 -6.54 13.82
C GLU A 216 15.28 -7.55 13.85
N GLN A 217 16.53 -7.09 13.85
CA GLN A 217 17.70 -7.96 14.04
C GLN A 217 18.69 -7.36 15.02
N THR A 218 18.94 -8.09 16.10
CA THR A 218 19.97 -7.79 17.11
C THR A 218 20.96 -8.95 17.18
N GLU A 219 22.00 -8.85 18.02
CA GLU A 219 22.97 -9.94 18.22
C GLU A 219 22.34 -11.23 18.76
N THR A 220 21.21 -11.15 19.45
CA THR A 220 20.62 -12.30 20.17
C THR A 220 19.24 -12.72 19.68
N ILE A 221 18.52 -11.80 19.03
CA ILE A 221 17.14 -11.97 18.59
C ILE A 221 17.00 -11.45 17.17
N ALA A 222 16.40 -12.26 16.30
CA ALA A 222 15.90 -11.84 15.01
C ALA A 222 14.38 -12.09 14.94
N LYS A 223 13.62 -11.08 14.50
CA LYS A 223 12.20 -11.17 14.19
C LYS A 223 12.02 -10.91 12.71
N LEU A 224 11.35 -11.83 12.05
CA LEU A 224 11.10 -11.78 10.62
C LEU A 224 9.62 -12.06 10.35
N SER A 225 9.12 -11.53 9.25
CA SER A 225 7.79 -11.83 8.73
C SER A 225 7.91 -12.73 7.51
N PHE A 226 7.19 -13.85 7.47
CA PHE A 226 7.19 -14.76 6.32
C PHE A 226 6.38 -14.13 5.17
N ALA A 227 7.06 -13.84 4.07
CA ALA A 227 6.56 -13.04 2.98
C ALA A 227 5.70 -13.88 2.01
N GLY A 228 4.49 -13.39 1.71
CA GLY A 228 3.61 -13.94 0.68
C GLY A 228 3.66 -13.14 -0.62
N LYS A 229 2.51 -12.93 -1.25
CA LYS A 229 2.41 -12.13 -2.49
C LYS A 229 2.76 -10.67 -2.21
N GLN A 230 3.29 -10.01 -3.24
CA GLN A 230 3.61 -8.60 -3.22
C GLN A 230 2.69 -7.84 -4.16
N TYR A 231 2.27 -6.65 -3.74
CA TYR A 231 1.35 -5.78 -4.45
C TYR A 231 1.93 -4.38 -4.56
N ILE A 232 1.73 -3.76 -5.72
CA ILE A 232 1.94 -2.33 -5.93
C ILE A 232 0.57 -1.70 -6.17
N TYR A 233 0.20 -0.77 -5.30
CA TYR A 233 -0.99 0.04 -5.43
C TYR A 233 -0.62 1.46 -5.84
N GLU A 234 -1.06 1.87 -7.02
CA GLU A 234 -0.90 3.22 -7.56
C GLU A 234 -2.23 3.96 -7.49
N ASP A 235 -2.18 5.23 -7.09
CA ASP A 235 -3.35 6.08 -6.95
C ASP A 235 -2.98 7.51 -7.37
N ASN A 236 -3.77 8.14 -8.24
CA ASN A 236 -3.51 9.50 -8.69
C ASN A 236 -3.73 10.58 -7.61
N LEU A 237 -4.23 10.22 -6.42
CA LEU A 237 -4.21 11.07 -5.22
C LEU A 237 -2.94 10.92 -4.37
N ALA A 238 -2.10 9.91 -4.63
CA ALA A 238 -0.83 9.70 -3.93
C ALA A 238 0.36 10.22 -4.75
N SER A 239 1.39 10.73 -4.07
CA SER A 239 2.61 11.22 -4.71
C SER A 239 3.57 10.10 -5.14
N SER A 240 3.39 8.89 -4.61
CA SER A 240 4.13 7.69 -4.98
C SER A 240 3.27 6.43 -4.76
N PRO A 241 3.65 5.27 -5.33
CA PRO A 241 2.97 4.01 -5.07
C PRO A 241 3.04 3.58 -3.61
N VAL A 242 2.08 2.74 -3.20
CA VAL A 242 2.07 1.98 -1.95
C VAL A 242 2.51 0.55 -2.26
N TYR A 243 3.53 0.08 -1.55
CA TYR A 243 4.01 -1.29 -1.68
C TYR A 243 3.47 -2.11 -0.52
N MET A 244 2.89 -3.27 -0.83
CA MET A 244 2.34 -4.17 0.18
C MET A 244 2.91 -5.57 -0.02
N CYS A 245 3.21 -6.25 1.08
CA CYS A 245 3.60 -7.65 1.08
C CYS A 245 2.78 -8.42 2.10
N GLU A 246 2.15 -9.51 1.69
CA GLU A 246 1.43 -10.41 2.60
C GLU A 246 2.38 -10.93 3.68
N VAL A 247 1.90 -10.94 4.93
CA VAL A 247 2.58 -11.55 6.06
C VAL A 247 1.84 -12.82 6.41
N LEU A 248 2.40 -13.94 5.96
CA LEU A 248 1.82 -15.29 6.13
C LEU A 248 2.15 -15.92 7.48
N GLY A 249 3.01 -15.28 8.27
CA GLY A 249 3.33 -15.69 9.64
C GLY A 249 4.54 -14.97 10.18
N PHE A 250 4.83 -15.18 11.46
CA PHE A 250 5.93 -14.52 12.17
C PHE A 250 7.00 -15.53 12.56
N ILE A 251 8.26 -15.16 12.36
CA ILE A 251 9.44 -15.96 12.67
C ILE A 251 10.20 -15.23 13.78
N GLU A 252 10.44 -15.92 14.89
CA GLU A 252 11.28 -15.44 15.98
C GLU A 252 12.46 -16.40 16.14
N ILE A 253 13.68 -15.88 16.01
CA ILE A 253 14.92 -16.61 16.26
C ILE A 253 15.58 -16.02 17.48
N ASN A 254 15.68 -16.81 18.55
CA ASN A 254 16.35 -16.43 19.78
C ASN A 254 17.47 -17.44 20.05
N LYS A 255 18.72 -16.98 19.95
CA LYS A 255 19.91 -17.86 19.95
C LYS A 255 19.70 -19.01 18.96
N HIS A 256 19.80 -20.27 19.40
CA HIS A 256 19.70 -21.46 18.54
C HIS A 256 18.27 -22.00 18.39
N ARG A 257 17.23 -21.19 18.67
CA ARG A 257 15.84 -21.64 18.61
C ARG A 257 15.04 -20.72 17.71
N LEU A 258 14.43 -21.31 16.68
CA LEU A 258 13.50 -20.64 15.80
C LEU A 258 12.08 -21.10 16.10
N ARG A 259 11.16 -20.15 16.12
CA ARG A 259 9.72 -20.35 16.19
C ARG A 259 9.07 -19.67 14.99
N PHE A 260 8.34 -20.42 14.19
CA PHE A 260 7.44 -19.87 13.18
C PHE A 260 6.00 -20.02 13.67
N MET A 261 5.22 -18.94 13.62
CA MET A 261 3.83 -18.89 14.08
C MET A 261 2.93 -18.42 12.95
N THR A 262 1.84 -19.15 12.70
CA THR A 262 0.86 -18.77 11.68
C THR A 262 -0.52 -19.34 12.00
N VAL A 263 -1.57 -18.69 11.50
CA VAL A 263 -2.95 -19.22 11.47
C VAL A 263 -3.33 -19.76 10.09
N TRP A 264 -2.41 -19.70 9.12
CA TRP A 264 -2.63 -20.11 7.73
C TRP A 264 -2.09 -21.52 7.48
N PRO A 265 -2.95 -22.49 7.12
CA PRO A 265 -2.51 -23.85 6.82
C PRO A 265 -1.46 -23.90 5.70
N ASP A 266 -1.68 -23.18 4.60
CA ASP A 266 -0.78 -23.18 3.44
C ASP A 266 0.60 -22.58 3.76
N ALA A 267 0.64 -21.63 4.71
CA ALA A 267 1.90 -21.05 5.17
C ALA A 267 2.73 -22.04 5.98
N VAL A 268 2.11 -22.99 6.69
CA VAL A 268 2.81 -24.06 7.39
C VAL A 268 3.56 -24.93 6.40
N GLU A 269 2.90 -25.38 5.34
CA GLU A 269 3.50 -26.24 4.31
C GLU A 269 4.60 -25.50 3.55
N SER A 270 4.32 -24.26 3.16
CA SER A 270 5.28 -23.40 2.46
C SER A 270 6.54 -23.16 3.30
N PHE A 271 6.37 -22.79 4.58
CA PHE A 271 7.52 -22.56 5.46
C PHE A 271 8.32 -23.84 5.71
N MET A 272 7.66 -24.99 5.91
CA MET A 272 8.37 -26.26 6.08
C MET A 272 9.24 -26.59 4.86
N LYS A 273 8.75 -26.35 3.65
CA LYS A 273 9.49 -26.56 2.40
C LYS A 273 10.71 -25.63 2.27
N GLU A 274 10.57 -24.37 2.66
CA GLU A 274 11.72 -23.44 2.71
C GLU A 274 12.78 -23.91 3.72
N MET A 275 12.35 -24.42 4.88
CA MET A 275 13.25 -24.93 5.90
C MET A 275 13.92 -26.26 5.51
N GLU A 276 13.27 -27.10 4.71
CA GLU A 276 13.92 -28.28 4.09
C GLU A 276 15.03 -27.85 3.12
N THR A 277 14.81 -26.78 2.36
CA THR A 277 15.79 -26.20 1.44
C THR A 277 16.99 -25.59 2.18
N ALA A 278 16.76 -25.02 3.36
CA ALA A 278 17.83 -24.53 4.25
C ALA A 278 18.76 -25.66 4.75
N GLY A 279 18.34 -26.92 4.63
CA GLY A 279 19.15 -28.11 4.90
C GLY A 279 19.70 -28.14 6.33
N PRO A 280 21.03 -28.28 6.54
CA PRO A 280 21.60 -28.45 7.88
C PRO A 280 21.54 -27.19 8.75
N LEU A 281 21.17 -26.03 8.20
CA LEU A 281 21.09 -24.77 8.96
C LEU A 281 20.02 -24.81 10.05
N ALA A 282 18.99 -25.63 9.87
CA ALA A 282 17.91 -25.77 10.83
C ALA A 282 17.38 -27.20 10.90
N ARG A 283 17.12 -27.67 12.12
CA ARG A 283 16.57 -29.00 12.39
C ARG A 283 15.19 -28.87 13.02
N PHE A 284 14.19 -29.48 12.38
CA PHE A 284 12.83 -29.51 12.92
C PHE A 284 12.80 -30.25 14.26
N ILE A 285 12.10 -29.66 15.24
CA ILE A 285 11.94 -30.24 16.58
C ILE A 285 10.51 -30.76 16.77
N LYS A 286 9.52 -29.88 16.61
CA LYS A 286 8.11 -30.20 16.85
C LYS A 286 7.17 -29.17 16.24
N LYS A 287 5.94 -29.60 16.01
CA LYS A 287 4.77 -28.77 15.68
C LYS A 287 3.86 -28.73 16.91
N THR A 288 3.40 -27.54 17.29
CA THR A 288 2.40 -27.34 18.33
C THR A 288 1.20 -26.60 17.74
N VAL A 289 -0.01 -26.98 18.14
CA VAL A 289 -1.26 -26.36 17.65
C VAL A 289 -2.04 -25.84 18.84
N ARG A 290 -2.48 -24.59 18.76
CA ARG A 290 -3.37 -23.94 19.72
C ARG A 290 -4.67 -23.58 19.02
N LYS A 291 -5.81 -23.87 19.64
CA LYS A 291 -7.12 -23.46 19.12
C LYS A 291 -7.42 -22.03 19.61
N LEU A 292 -7.68 -21.11 18.69
CA LEU A 292 -8.12 -19.74 18.97
C LEU A 292 -9.61 -19.61 18.67
N ASP A 293 -10.31 -18.82 19.48
CA ASP A 293 -11.68 -18.41 19.19
C ASP A 293 -11.69 -17.27 18.19
N ALA A 294 -12.36 -17.45 17.06
CA ALA A 294 -12.57 -16.42 16.04
C ALA A 294 -14.05 -16.38 15.64
N PRO A 295 -14.62 -15.21 15.28
CA PRO A 295 -15.97 -15.18 14.75
C PRO A 295 -16.06 -15.96 13.43
N LYS A 296 -17.15 -16.71 13.25
CA LYS A 296 -17.44 -17.43 12.02
C LYS A 296 -17.52 -16.44 10.84
N ASN A 297 -16.98 -16.84 9.69
CA ASN A 297 -16.91 -16.04 8.45
C ASN A 297 -16.03 -14.78 8.54
N VAL A 298 -15.05 -14.74 9.46
CA VAL A 298 -14.00 -13.71 9.48
C VAL A 298 -12.74 -14.27 8.84
N GLU A 299 -12.23 -13.56 7.84
CA GLU A 299 -10.91 -13.79 7.28
C GLU A 299 -9.91 -12.81 7.91
N PHE A 300 -8.74 -13.33 8.27
CA PHE A 300 -7.62 -12.51 8.69
C PHE A 300 -6.80 -12.19 7.44
N HIS A 301 -6.24 -10.98 7.37
CA HIS A 301 -5.28 -10.63 6.33
C HIS A 301 -4.26 -9.73 6.98
N SER A 302 -2.98 -9.94 6.71
CA SER A 302 -1.89 -9.17 7.30
C SER A 302 -0.92 -8.76 6.22
N TYR A 303 -0.52 -7.50 6.24
CA TYR A 303 0.37 -6.92 5.23
C TYR A 303 1.45 -6.06 5.90
N ALA A 304 2.68 -6.20 5.43
CA ALA A 304 3.72 -5.21 5.61
C ALA A 304 3.53 -4.12 4.54
N ILE A 305 3.56 -2.86 4.95
CA ILE A 305 3.25 -1.72 4.09
C ILE A 305 4.43 -0.77 4.06
N GLN A 306 4.87 -0.42 2.85
CA GLN A 306 5.86 0.63 2.62
C GLN A 306 5.22 1.77 1.82
N LEU A 307 5.35 2.98 2.36
CA LEU A 307 4.80 4.22 1.83
C LEU A 307 5.95 5.15 1.44
N GLY A 308 5.75 6.00 0.43
CA GLY A 308 6.68 7.09 0.16
C GLY A 308 6.63 8.17 1.24
N GLU A 309 7.70 8.97 1.35
CA GLU A 309 7.88 9.97 2.42
C GLU A 309 6.69 10.95 2.59
N ASN A 310 5.94 11.22 1.51
CA ASN A 310 4.83 12.17 1.48
C ASN A 310 3.47 11.51 1.24
N VAL A 311 3.35 10.19 1.44
CA VAL A 311 2.08 9.46 1.29
C VAL A 311 1.47 9.23 2.68
N PRO A 312 0.25 9.76 2.96
CA PRO A 312 -0.42 9.55 4.23
C PRO A 312 -0.69 8.07 4.56
N LEU A 313 -0.66 7.73 5.86
CA LEU A 313 -0.84 6.35 6.34
C LEU A 313 -2.16 5.70 5.90
N TYR A 314 -3.23 6.48 5.73
CA TYR A 314 -4.54 5.96 5.31
C TYR A 314 -4.49 5.33 3.91
N PHE A 315 -3.52 5.67 3.05
CA PHE A 315 -3.34 5.00 1.76
C PHE A 315 -3.00 3.51 1.91
N GLY A 316 -2.37 3.11 3.01
CA GLY A 316 -2.20 1.69 3.34
C GLY A 316 -3.54 0.97 3.58
N ALA A 317 -4.51 1.65 4.23
CA ALA A 317 -5.84 1.11 4.43
C ALA A 317 -6.64 1.04 3.11
N LEU A 318 -6.53 2.06 2.24
CA LEU A 318 -7.15 2.05 0.91
C LEU A 318 -6.60 0.92 0.03
N ALA A 319 -5.28 0.75 0.03
CA ALA A 319 -4.62 -0.31 -0.72
C ALA A 319 -5.08 -1.69 -0.23
N ASN A 320 -5.13 -1.90 1.08
CA ASN A 320 -5.63 -3.14 1.69
C ASN A 320 -7.09 -3.43 1.30
N GLN A 321 -7.98 -2.44 1.40
CA GLN A 321 -9.37 -2.61 0.96
C GLN A 321 -9.48 -2.92 -0.53
N THR A 322 -8.68 -2.24 -1.36
CA THR A 322 -8.64 -2.47 -2.82
C THR A 322 -8.21 -3.89 -3.15
N ILE A 323 -7.17 -4.42 -2.48
CA ILE A 323 -6.73 -5.82 -2.64
C ILE A 323 -7.87 -6.77 -2.27
N GLY A 324 -8.48 -6.61 -1.10
CA GLY A 324 -9.58 -7.48 -0.66
C GLY A 324 -10.78 -7.47 -1.61
N ILE A 325 -11.13 -6.31 -2.18
CA ILE A 325 -12.18 -6.21 -3.21
C ILE A 325 -11.76 -6.95 -4.48
N TYR A 326 -10.53 -6.71 -4.96
CA TYR A 326 -10.01 -7.33 -6.17
C TYR A 326 -9.99 -8.86 -6.06
N GLU A 327 -9.49 -9.40 -4.94
CA GLU A 327 -9.51 -10.83 -4.67
C GLU A 327 -10.94 -11.38 -4.64
N SER A 328 -11.86 -10.67 -3.99
CA SER A 328 -13.27 -11.08 -3.92
C SER A 328 -13.95 -11.20 -5.28
N LEU A 329 -13.46 -10.52 -6.33
CA LEU A 329 -13.98 -10.67 -7.69
C LEU A 329 -13.79 -12.10 -8.24
N HIS A 330 -12.80 -12.82 -7.71
CA HIS A 330 -12.36 -14.14 -8.13
C HIS A 330 -12.75 -15.25 -7.15
N VAL A 331 -13.36 -14.91 -6.01
CA VAL A 331 -13.80 -15.88 -5.01
C VAL A 331 -15.22 -16.38 -5.33
N PRO A 332 -15.44 -17.71 -5.38
CA PRO A 332 -16.77 -18.32 -5.48
C PRO A 332 -17.73 -17.83 -4.40
N GLN A 333 -18.94 -17.42 -4.80
CA GLN A 333 -20.00 -17.02 -3.86
C GLN A 333 -21.01 -18.15 -3.68
N GLU A 334 -21.36 -18.47 -2.44
CA GLU A 334 -22.38 -19.49 -2.14
C GLU A 334 -23.76 -19.11 -2.71
N GLU A 335 -24.14 -17.83 -2.63
CA GLU A 335 -25.42 -17.34 -3.17
C GLU A 335 -25.52 -17.44 -4.71
N TRP A 336 -24.42 -17.73 -5.39
CA TRP A 336 -24.36 -17.90 -6.85
C TRP A 336 -23.90 -19.31 -7.26
N ASP A 337 -24.18 -20.32 -6.43
CA ASP A 337 -23.84 -21.73 -6.66
C ASP A 337 -22.34 -21.94 -6.97
N GLY A 338 -21.48 -21.19 -6.27
CA GLY A 338 -20.02 -21.26 -6.43
C GLY A 338 -19.46 -20.49 -7.64
N LYS A 339 -20.26 -19.63 -8.28
CA LYS A 339 -19.77 -18.71 -9.32
C LYS A 339 -19.09 -17.49 -8.70
N THR A 340 -18.14 -16.92 -9.43
CA THR A 340 -17.43 -15.67 -9.05
C THR A 340 -18.14 -14.43 -9.60
N VAL A 341 -17.82 -13.24 -9.07
CA VAL A 341 -18.34 -11.96 -9.58
C VAL A 341 -18.00 -11.77 -11.05
N MET A 342 -16.76 -12.11 -11.44
CA MET A 342 -16.31 -12.07 -12.84
C MET A 342 -17.17 -12.95 -13.75
N GLN A 343 -17.49 -14.17 -13.32
CA GLN A 343 -18.34 -15.09 -14.09
C GLN A 343 -19.78 -14.59 -14.20
N MET A 344 -20.31 -13.97 -13.14
CA MET A 344 -21.64 -13.36 -13.18
C MET A 344 -21.70 -12.18 -14.15
N ALA A 345 -20.67 -11.32 -14.15
CA ALA A 345 -20.56 -10.22 -15.10
C ALA A 345 -20.47 -10.71 -16.55
N GLU A 346 -19.65 -11.74 -16.82
CA GLU A 346 -19.52 -12.37 -18.15
C GLU A 346 -20.83 -13.01 -18.63
N GLN A 347 -21.65 -13.53 -17.71
CA GLN A 347 -22.98 -14.08 -17.99
C GLN A 347 -24.05 -12.99 -18.20
N GLY A 348 -23.69 -11.71 -18.15
CA GLY A 348 -24.62 -10.60 -18.31
C GLY A 348 -25.56 -10.38 -17.11
N ARG A 349 -25.25 -10.98 -15.94
CA ARG A 349 -26.02 -10.85 -14.70
C ARG A 349 -25.69 -9.52 -13.99
N LYS A 350 -25.93 -8.41 -14.71
CA LYS A 350 -25.50 -7.06 -14.32
C LYS A 350 -26.14 -6.59 -13.01
N GLU A 351 -27.42 -6.87 -12.79
CA GLU A 351 -28.14 -6.45 -11.59
C GLU A 351 -27.58 -7.11 -10.32
N GLU A 352 -27.21 -8.40 -10.38
CA GLU A 352 -26.61 -9.08 -9.24
C GLU A 352 -25.20 -8.56 -8.93
N VAL A 353 -24.40 -8.30 -9.97
CA VAL A 353 -23.06 -7.70 -9.82
C VAL A 353 -23.17 -6.28 -9.26
N GLU A 354 -24.14 -5.50 -9.73
CA GLU A 354 -24.39 -4.15 -9.22
C GLU A 354 -24.79 -4.16 -7.75
N ARG A 355 -25.70 -5.06 -7.35
CA ARG A 355 -26.11 -5.21 -5.94
C ARG A 355 -24.92 -5.58 -5.05
N TRP A 356 -24.09 -6.54 -5.51
CA TRP A 356 -22.87 -6.94 -4.81
C TRP A 356 -21.89 -5.77 -4.63
N LEU A 357 -21.71 -4.93 -5.67
CA LEU A 357 -20.88 -3.74 -5.59
C LEU A 357 -21.44 -2.69 -4.62
N ARG A 358 -22.75 -2.42 -4.66
CA ARG A 358 -23.41 -1.45 -3.76
C ARG A 358 -23.20 -1.83 -2.29
N GLU A 359 -23.30 -3.11 -1.94
CA GLU A 359 -23.01 -3.62 -0.58
C GLU A 359 -21.56 -3.32 -0.16
N ARG A 360 -20.59 -3.65 -1.02
CA ARG A 360 -19.16 -3.44 -0.71
C ARG A 360 -18.78 -1.97 -0.63
N GLU A 361 -19.37 -1.14 -1.48
CA GLU A 361 -19.18 0.31 -1.47
C GLU A 361 -19.69 0.95 -0.19
N TYR A 362 -20.91 0.59 0.22
CA TYR A 362 -21.49 1.05 1.48
C TYR A 362 -20.57 0.72 2.66
N ILE A 363 -20.14 -0.54 2.77
CA ILE A 363 -19.24 -0.99 3.84
C ILE A 363 -17.89 -0.25 3.79
N SER A 364 -17.32 -0.09 2.59
CA SER A 364 -16.05 0.63 2.41
C SER A 364 -16.16 2.10 2.81
N PHE A 365 -17.26 2.76 2.46
CA PHE A 365 -17.55 4.14 2.85
C PHE A 365 -17.70 4.27 4.37
N MET A 366 -18.52 3.42 5.01
CA MET A 366 -18.70 3.44 6.47
C MET A 366 -17.38 3.19 7.21
N ASN A 367 -16.54 2.29 6.71
CA ASN A 367 -15.20 2.07 7.27
C ASN A 367 -14.30 3.30 7.10
N ALA A 368 -14.40 4.02 5.99
CA ALA A 368 -13.64 5.24 5.75
C ALA A 368 -14.07 6.35 6.71
N GLU A 369 -15.38 6.54 6.91
CA GLU A 369 -15.95 7.49 7.88
C GLU A 369 -15.49 7.17 9.32
N GLN A 370 -15.58 5.91 9.74
CA GLN A 370 -15.14 5.49 11.08
C GLN A 370 -13.64 5.71 11.32
N LEU A 371 -12.82 5.63 10.26
CA LEU A 371 -11.38 5.86 10.32
C LEU A 371 -11.00 7.32 10.02
N GLU A 372 -11.97 8.21 9.84
CA GLU A 372 -11.77 9.62 9.47
C GLU A 372 -10.90 9.79 8.20
N CYS A 373 -11.04 8.87 7.24
CA CYS A 373 -10.29 8.89 6.00
C CYS A 373 -10.86 9.95 5.05
N PRO A 374 -10.06 10.94 4.60
CA PRO A 374 -10.56 12.04 3.75
C PRO A 374 -10.82 11.63 2.29
N VAL A 375 -10.54 10.37 1.95
CA VAL A 375 -10.65 9.82 0.61
C VAL A 375 -11.24 8.41 0.66
N THR A 376 -11.97 8.04 -0.38
CA THR A 376 -12.59 6.71 -0.50
C THR A 376 -11.85 5.80 -1.48
N VAL A 377 -12.17 4.51 -1.42
CA VAL A 377 -11.70 3.47 -2.34
C VAL A 377 -12.28 3.69 -3.74
N ASP A 378 -11.46 3.48 -4.78
CA ASP A 378 -11.87 3.65 -6.17
C ASP A 378 -12.61 2.42 -6.73
N PHE A 379 -13.92 2.35 -6.47
CA PHE A 379 -14.80 1.37 -7.11
C PHE A 379 -15.09 1.69 -8.59
N ASN A 380 -14.83 2.92 -9.05
CA ASN A 380 -15.10 3.33 -10.43
C ASN A 380 -14.23 2.59 -11.43
N THR A 381 -13.03 2.19 -11.05
CA THR A 381 -12.18 1.32 -11.88
C THR A 381 -12.84 -0.03 -12.17
N ILE A 382 -13.51 -0.63 -11.18
CA ILE A 382 -14.24 -1.91 -11.36
C ILE A 382 -15.56 -1.68 -12.11
N ARG A 383 -16.31 -0.63 -11.78
CA ARG A 383 -17.60 -0.33 -12.43
C ARG A 383 -17.48 -0.06 -13.91
N ARG A 384 -16.45 0.68 -14.34
CA ARG A 384 -16.13 0.88 -15.76
C ARG A 384 -15.86 -0.45 -16.47
N LYS A 385 -15.18 -1.40 -15.81
CA LYS A 385 -14.90 -2.74 -16.37
C LYS A 385 -16.18 -3.55 -16.62
N PHE A 386 -17.19 -3.38 -15.78
CA PHE A 386 -18.48 -4.08 -15.90
C PHE A 386 -19.56 -3.29 -16.64
N ASP A 387 -19.23 -2.10 -17.17
CA ASP A 387 -20.19 -1.23 -17.85
C ASP A 387 -21.41 -0.93 -16.96
N LEU A 388 -21.10 -0.48 -15.73
CA LEU A 388 -22.06 -0.06 -14.70
C LEU A 388 -21.92 1.45 -14.41
N PRO A 389 -22.99 2.11 -13.92
CA PRO A 389 -22.93 3.51 -13.47
C PRO A 389 -21.84 3.73 -12.41
N LEU A 390 -21.26 4.94 -12.38
CA LEU A 390 -20.22 5.30 -11.41
C LEU A 390 -20.75 5.34 -9.98
N SER A 391 -19.87 5.10 -9.02
CA SER A 391 -20.16 5.19 -7.59
C SER A 391 -20.29 6.63 -7.11
N PRO A 392 -21.31 6.94 -6.29
CA PRO A 392 -21.48 8.26 -5.67
C PRO A 392 -20.40 8.53 -4.61
N PHE A 393 -19.72 7.49 -4.10
CA PHE A 393 -18.74 7.64 -3.02
C PHE A 393 -17.34 7.99 -3.48
N VAL A 394 -16.98 7.73 -4.74
CA VAL A 394 -15.57 7.78 -5.17
C VAL A 394 -15.07 9.22 -5.19
N THR A 395 -14.09 9.53 -4.33
CA THR A 395 -13.43 10.85 -4.33
C THR A 395 -12.77 11.11 -5.69
N LEU A 396 -12.98 12.32 -6.24
CA LEU A 396 -12.68 12.72 -7.63
C LEU A 396 -13.60 12.11 -8.71
N GLY A 397 -14.59 11.31 -8.33
CA GLY A 397 -15.60 10.75 -9.23
C GLY A 397 -14.98 10.05 -10.44
N GLU A 398 -15.34 10.53 -11.63
CA GLU A 398 -14.83 9.98 -12.90
C GLU A 398 -13.30 10.13 -13.07
N LYS A 399 -12.69 11.15 -12.45
CA LYS A 399 -11.25 11.45 -12.60
C LYS A 399 -10.35 10.57 -11.72
N ARG A 400 -10.93 9.78 -10.81
CA ARG A 400 -10.14 8.87 -9.97
C ARG A 400 -9.56 7.75 -10.83
N GLN A 401 -8.27 7.49 -10.64
CA GLN A 401 -7.53 6.44 -11.32
C GLN A 401 -6.66 5.71 -10.31
N THR A 402 -6.89 4.41 -10.20
CA THR A 402 -6.06 3.52 -9.39
C THR A 402 -5.60 2.33 -10.23
N ARG A 403 -4.49 1.73 -9.84
CA ARG A 403 -3.97 0.51 -10.45
C ARG A 403 -3.40 -0.40 -9.37
N LEU A 404 -3.83 -1.65 -9.37
CA LEU A 404 -3.27 -2.70 -8.55
C LEU A 404 -2.45 -3.64 -9.45
N GLN A 405 -1.19 -3.87 -9.08
CA GLN A 405 -0.32 -4.82 -9.75
C GLN A 405 0.11 -5.89 -8.75
N ILE A 406 -0.07 -7.16 -9.11
CA ILE A 406 0.49 -8.29 -8.35
C ILE A 406 1.86 -8.56 -8.93
N ILE A 407 2.89 -8.48 -8.10
CA ILE A 407 4.21 -8.94 -8.48
C ILE A 407 4.19 -10.47 -8.31
N GLU A 408 3.74 -11.17 -9.33
CA GLU A 408 3.89 -12.62 -9.37
C GLU A 408 5.39 -12.92 -9.38
N LYS A 409 5.87 -13.62 -8.34
CA LYS A 409 7.20 -14.23 -8.34
C LYS A 409 7.23 -15.33 -9.39
N GLN A 410 7.27 -14.97 -10.68
CA GLN A 410 7.71 -15.88 -11.71
C GLN A 410 9.21 -16.07 -11.53
N ARG A 411 9.58 -16.97 -10.60
CA ARG A 411 10.89 -17.61 -10.63
C ARG A 411 10.93 -18.50 -11.86
N THR A 412 11.15 -17.90 -13.03
CA THR A 412 11.61 -18.68 -14.18
C THR A 412 12.96 -19.28 -13.79
N HIS A 413 13.19 -20.55 -14.13
CA HIS A 413 14.45 -21.25 -13.90
C HIS A 413 15.68 -20.51 -14.47
N GLU A 414 15.45 -19.57 -15.40
CA GLU A 414 16.44 -18.59 -15.87
C GLU A 414 16.88 -17.61 -14.77
N LEU A 415 15.96 -17.05 -13.97
CA LEU A 415 16.26 -16.09 -12.88
C LEU A 415 17.01 -16.72 -11.71
N GLU A 416 16.71 -17.98 -11.38
CA GLU A 416 17.44 -18.76 -10.35
C GLU A 416 18.93 -18.96 -10.72
N GLN A 417 19.27 -19.02 -12.01
CA GLN A 417 20.67 -19.07 -12.45
C GLN A 417 21.37 -17.73 -12.25
N TYR A 418 20.65 -16.61 -12.30
CA TYR A 418 21.20 -15.26 -12.19
C TYR A 418 21.38 -14.79 -10.73
N GLU A 419 20.56 -15.27 -9.80
CA GLU A 419 20.67 -15.01 -8.35
C GLU A 419 21.91 -15.66 -7.69
N GLN A 420 22.47 -16.72 -8.29
CA GLN A 420 23.73 -17.31 -7.84
C GLN A 420 24.92 -16.34 -7.97
N TYR A 421 24.76 -15.25 -8.71
CA TYR A 421 25.80 -14.29 -9.02
C TYR A 421 25.66 -12.95 -8.29
N ASP A 422 24.72 -12.82 -7.35
CA ASP A 422 24.41 -11.62 -6.54
C ASP A 422 24.10 -10.38 -7.41
N MET A 423 23.38 -10.56 -8.52
CA MET A 423 22.86 -9.44 -9.31
C MET A 423 21.44 -9.05 -8.85
N PRO A 424 21.16 -7.77 -8.55
CA PRO A 424 19.82 -7.30 -8.23
C PRO A 424 18.79 -7.64 -9.31
N LEU A 425 17.64 -8.17 -8.91
CA LEU A 425 16.56 -8.56 -9.84
C LEU A 425 16.04 -7.37 -10.64
N GLU A 426 16.01 -6.17 -10.05
CA GLU A 426 15.64 -4.91 -10.73
C GLU A 426 16.49 -4.61 -11.97
N TRP A 427 17.73 -5.12 -12.03
CA TRP A 427 18.59 -4.94 -13.21
C TRP A 427 18.14 -5.83 -14.36
N MET A 428 17.51 -6.98 -14.10
CA MET A 428 17.09 -7.94 -15.13
C MET A 428 16.00 -7.36 -16.05
N ASP A 429 15.18 -6.45 -15.52
CA ASP A 429 14.15 -5.73 -16.28
C ASP A 429 14.71 -4.53 -17.07
N SER A 430 15.97 -4.16 -16.82
CA SER A 430 16.66 -3.09 -17.55
C SER A 430 17.23 -3.59 -18.88
N PHE A 431 17.41 -2.68 -19.85
CA PHE A 431 17.91 -3.04 -21.20
C PHE A 431 19.26 -3.78 -21.20
N PHE A 432 20.06 -3.60 -20.15
CA PHE A 432 21.39 -4.20 -20.01
C PHE A 432 21.40 -5.50 -19.18
N GLY A 433 20.32 -5.81 -18.45
CA GLY A 433 20.31 -6.83 -17.40
C GLY A 433 20.72 -8.21 -17.90
N LYS A 434 20.00 -8.70 -18.91
CA LYS A 434 20.26 -10.00 -19.55
C LYS A 434 21.67 -10.07 -20.16
N ASP A 435 22.11 -9.01 -20.82
CA ASP A 435 23.44 -8.95 -21.44
C ASP A 435 24.58 -9.00 -20.42
N ILE A 436 24.46 -8.27 -19.31
CA ILE A 436 25.44 -8.31 -18.23
C ILE A 436 25.47 -9.69 -17.58
N ALA A 437 24.32 -10.33 -17.42
CA ALA A 437 24.21 -11.66 -16.86
C ALA A 437 24.87 -12.72 -17.76
N GLU A 438 24.56 -12.71 -19.05
CA GLU A 438 25.18 -13.58 -20.05
C GLU A 438 26.69 -13.37 -20.15
N PHE A 439 27.13 -12.12 -20.19
CA PHE A 439 28.56 -11.78 -20.18
C PHE A 439 29.25 -12.32 -18.92
N PHE A 440 28.63 -12.15 -17.75
CA PHE A 440 29.20 -12.62 -16.49
C PHE A 440 29.36 -14.15 -16.50
N MET A 441 28.33 -14.89 -16.88
CA MET A 441 28.37 -16.35 -16.98
C MET A 441 29.47 -16.82 -17.94
N GLU A 442 29.57 -16.22 -19.13
CA GLU A 442 30.59 -16.57 -20.13
C GLU A 442 32.01 -16.35 -19.60
N LYS A 443 32.24 -15.29 -18.82
CA LYS A 443 33.57 -14.94 -18.32
C LYS A 443 33.97 -15.66 -17.03
N THR A 444 33.00 -16.19 -16.28
CA THR A 444 33.25 -16.74 -14.93
C THR A 444 33.03 -18.24 -14.81
N SER A 445 32.27 -18.86 -15.71
CA SER A 445 32.03 -20.31 -15.68
C SER A 445 33.34 -21.11 -15.70
N GLY A 446 33.53 -21.95 -14.68
CA GLY A 446 34.74 -22.77 -14.49
C GLY A 446 36.01 -21.99 -14.16
N LYS A 447 35.92 -20.72 -13.73
CA LYS A 447 37.08 -19.89 -13.35
C LYS A 447 37.31 -19.85 -11.84
N SER A 448 38.47 -19.34 -11.43
CA SER A 448 38.82 -19.16 -10.02
C SER A 448 37.97 -18.07 -9.35
N GLU A 449 37.79 -18.17 -8.03
CA GLU A 449 37.05 -17.18 -7.24
C GLU A 449 37.60 -15.76 -7.38
N ALA A 450 38.91 -15.61 -7.55
CA ALA A 450 39.53 -14.31 -7.82
C ALA A 450 39.07 -13.70 -9.16
N THR A 451 38.84 -14.53 -10.17
CA THR A 451 38.29 -14.11 -11.48
C THR A 451 36.81 -13.75 -11.34
N VAL A 452 36.04 -14.56 -10.62
CA VAL A 452 34.61 -14.31 -10.32
C VAL A 452 34.47 -12.97 -9.60
N SER A 453 35.20 -12.76 -8.51
CA SER A 453 35.20 -11.53 -7.71
C SER A 453 35.55 -10.30 -8.54
N LYS A 454 36.58 -10.37 -9.40
CA LYS A 454 36.97 -9.28 -10.31
C LYS A 454 35.82 -8.86 -11.23
N TYR A 455 35.18 -9.81 -11.90
CA TYR A 455 34.06 -9.50 -12.80
C TYR A 455 32.84 -9.00 -12.03
N ARG A 456 32.57 -9.57 -10.85
CA ARG A 456 31.46 -9.16 -9.98
C ARG A 456 31.61 -7.69 -9.61
N THR A 457 32.75 -7.32 -9.01
CA THR A 457 33.06 -5.93 -8.66
C THR A 457 32.96 -4.98 -9.85
N GLY A 458 33.56 -5.34 -10.99
CA GLY A 458 33.57 -4.47 -12.16
C GLY A 458 32.18 -4.27 -12.77
N LEU A 459 31.36 -5.32 -12.86
CA LEU A 459 30.01 -5.24 -13.40
C LEU A 459 29.06 -4.51 -12.46
N SER A 460 29.15 -4.72 -11.14
CA SER A 460 28.29 -4.00 -10.20
C SER A 460 28.40 -2.48 -10.35
N ILE A 461 29.62 -1.96 -10.52
CA ILE A 461 29.86 -0.52 -10.73
C ILE A 461 29.27 -0.04 -12.07
N ILE A 462 29.39 -0.84 -13.13
CA ILE A 462 28.87 -0.49 -14.45
C ILE A 462 27.34 -0.53 -14.44
N SER A 463 26.74 -1.59 -13.90
CA SER A 463 25.29 -1.77 -13.80
C SER A 463 24.63 -0.65 -13.01
N GLN A 464 25.22 -0.27 -11.87
CA GLN A 464 24.71 0.85 -11.07
C GLN A 464 24.66 2.15 -11.90
N TYR A 465 25.73 2.46 -12.64
CA TYR A 465 25.75 3.61 -13.52
C TYR A 465 24.68 3.54 -14.61
N LEU A 466 24.53 2.38 -15.28
CA LEU A 466 23.55 2.19 -16.35
C LEU A 466 22.12 2.34 -15.84
N PHE A 467 21.85 1.85 -14.63
CA PHE A 467 20.56 1.96 -13.97
C PHE A 467 20.21 3.42 -13.66
N GLU A 468 21.15 4.18 -13.10
CA GLU A 468 20.93 5.60 -12.73
C GLU A 468 20.87 6.55 -13.94
N SER A 469 21.49 6.19 -15.07
CA SER A 469 21.69 7.10 -16.22
C SER A 469 20.51 7.21 -17.20
N ARG A 470 19.39 6.53 -16.95
CA ARG A 470 18.19 6.50 -17.83
C ARG A 470 18.49 6.14 -19.29
N LEU A 471 19.58 5.42 -19.54
CA LEU A 471 19.92 4.90 -20.86
C LEU A 471 18.98 3.75 -21.20
N SER A 472 18.68 3.56 -22.49
CA SER A 472 17.71 2.55 -22.95
C SER A 472 18.26 1.53 -23.95
N SER A 473 19.50 1.71 -24.41
CA SER A 473 20.15 0.77 -25.33
C SER A 473 21.67 0.93 -25.33
N TRP A 474 22.40 -0.14 -25.66
CA TRP A 474 23.86 -0.08 -25.85
C TRP A 474 24.26 0.92 -26.94
N THR A 475 23.49 1.01 -28.02
CA THR A 475 23.73 1.96 -29.12
C THR A 475 23.61 3.42 -28.72
N SER A 476 22.87 3.73 -27.66
CA SER A 476 22.71 5.11 -27.16
C SER A 476 23.89 5.57 -26.30
N ILE A 477 24.76 4.66 -25.86
CA ILE A 477 25.87 4.98 -24.95
C ILE A 477 26.99 5.70 -25.70
N THR A 478 27.28 6.93 -25.28
CA THR A 478 28.30 7.77 -25.87
C THR A 478 29.68 7.59 -25.21
N LYS A 479 30.70 8.23 -25.80
CA LYS A 479 32.03 8.32 -25.17
C LYS A 479 31.97 9.07 -23.83
N ASP A 480 31.09 10.08 -23.72
CA ASP A 480 30.95 10.87 -22.49
C ASP A 480 30.33 10.04 -21.36
N ASP A 481 29.36 9.17 -21.67
CA ASP A 481 28.75 8.28 -20.67
C ASP A 481 29.77 7.31 -20.07
N TRP A 482 30.57 6.66 -20.92
CA TRP A 482 31.67 5.82 -20.46
C TRP A 482 32.69 6.60 -19.64
N ARG A 483 33.01 7.83 -20.05
CA ARG A 483 33.94 8.69 -19.30
C ARG A 483 33.36 9.02 -17.92
N ARG A 484 32.10 9.45 -17.84
CA ARG A 484 31.40 9.77 -16.60
C ARG A 484 31.32 8.59 -15.65
N CYS A 485 31.03 7.40 -16.15
CA CYS A 485 31.05 6.16 -15.38
C CYS A 485 32.42 5.94 -14.70
N ILE A 486 33.50 6.07 -15.48
CA ILE A 486 34.86 5.74 -15.06
C ILE A 486 35.49 6.80 -14.15
N VAL A 487 35.39 8.09 -14.50
CA VAL A 487 36.14 9.16 -13.81
C VAL A 487 35.38 9.79 -12.65
N TYR A 488 34.05 9.68 -12.63
CA TYR A 488 33.20 10.33 -11.63
C TYR A 488 32.34 9.32 -10.86
N HIS A 489 31.45 8.60 -11.53
CA HIS A 489 30.46 7.76 -10.85
C HIS A 489 31.14 6.70 -9.96
N TYR A 490 32.14 5.99 -10.48
CA TYR A 490 32.90 5.01 -9.69
C TYR A 490 33.40 5.59 -8.35
N LEU A 491 34.07 6.74 -8.39
CA LEU A 491 34.65 7.35 -7.19
C LEU A 491 33.57 7.96 -6.28
N GLU A 492 32.45 8.41 -6.84
CA GLU A 492 31.36 8.99 -6.06
C GLU A 492 30.62 7.91 -5.24
N THR A 493 30.20 6.84 -5.92
CA THR A 493 29.33 5.81 -5.33
C THR A 493 30.08 4.76 -4.52
N ASN A 494 31.38 4.56 -4.77
CA ASN A 494 32.18 3.57 -4.04
C ASN A 494 33.02 4.26 -2.96
N GLY A 495 32.46 4.40 -1.75
CA GLY A 495 33.14 5.06 -0.63
C GLY A 495 34.42 4.37 -0.17
N ASP A 496 34.57 3.07 -0.45
CA ASP A 496 35.77 2.29 -0.15
C ASP A 496 36.71 2.15 -1.36
N ALA A 497 36.56 2.97 -2.42
CA ALA A 497 37.32 2.88 -3.66
C ALA A 497 38.82 2.57 -3.43
N SER A 498 39.31 1.52 -4.09
CA SER A 498 40.67 1.01 -3.95
C SER A 498 41.31 0.71 -5.31
N ILE A 499 42.65 0.67 -5.36
CA ILE A 499 43.39 0.37 -6.58
C ILE A 499 42.98 -0.99 -7.18
N ASN A 500 42.68 -1.98 -6.33
CA ASN A 500 42.26 -3.30 -6.80
C ASN A 500 40.85 -3.27 -7.41
N GLN A 501 39.90 -2.52 -6.82
CA GLN A 501 38.58 -2.30 -7.43
C GLN A 501 38.71 -1.55 -8.77
N ALA A 502 39.53 -0.50 -8.84
CA ALA A 502 39.76 0.25 -10.07
C ALA A 502 40.36 -0.63 -11.18
N LYS A 503 41.34 -1.47 -10.87
CA LYS A 503 41.89 -2.47 -11.82
C LYS A 503 40.83 -3.46 -12.30
N SER A 504 39.99 -3.94 -11.39
CA SER A 504 38.86 -4.82 -11.72
C SER A 504 37.87 -4.13 -12.64
N LEU A 505 37.46 -2.90 -12.31
CA LEU A 505 36.59 -2.06 -13.14
C LEU A 505 37.19 -1.90 -14.55
N PHE A 506 38.40 -1.37 -14.67
CA PHE A 506 39.01 -1.10 -15.98
C PHE A 506 39.12 -2.35 -16.85
N SER A 507 39.53 -3.47 -16.27
CA SER A 507 39.62 -4.71 -17.02
C SER A 507 38.24 -5.25 -17.42
N THR A 508 37.24 -5.13 -16.55
CA THR A 508 35.87 -5.61 -16.80
C THR A 508 35.18 -4.72 -17.84
N THR A 509 35.27 -3.39 -17.74
CA THR A 509 34.71 -2.46 -18.73
C THR A 509 35.33 -2.67 -20.12
N LYS A 510 36.66 -2.88 -20.21
CA LYS A 510 37.33 -3.20 -21.49
C LYS A 510 36.80 -4.50 -22.11
N ALA A 511 36.57 -5.52 -21.29
CA ALA A 511 36.09 -6.82 -21.74
C ALA A 511 34.62 -6.78 -22.15
N LEU A 512 33.78 -6.12 -21.35
CA LEU A 512 32.35 -5.93 -21.62
C LEU A 512 32.15 -5.10 -22.89
N ALA A 513 32.85 -3.98 -23.05
CA ALA A 513 32.73 -3.13 -24.24
C ALA A 513 33.11 -3.89 -25.53
N LYS A 514 34.14 -4.74 -25.49
CA LYS A 514 34.50 -5.61 -26.62
C LYS A 514 33.42 -6.65 -26.91
N TRP A 515 32.80 -7.20 -25.86
CA TRP A 515 31.73 -8.18 -25.99
C TRP A 515 30.46 -7.55 -26.61
N ILE A 516 30.10 -6.35 -26.18
CA ILE A 516 28.98 -5.57 -26.75
C ILE A 516 29.26 -5.23 -28.22
N ASP A 517 30.46 -4.76 -28.56
CA ASP A 517 30.85 -4.46 -29.96
C ASP A 517 30.61 -5.66 -30.89
N ALA A 518 30.94 -6.87 -30.42
CA ALA A 518 30.80 -8.10 -31.20
C ALA A 518 29.34 -8.50 -31.43
N ARG A 519 28.43 -8.19 -30.49
CA ARG A 519 27.02 -8.59 -30.56
C ARG A 519 26.13 -7.54 -31.23
N TYR A 520 26.43 -6.27 -31.01
CA TYR A 520 25.59 -5.15 -31.44
C TYR A 520 26.23 -4.28 -32.52
N GLY A 521 27.44 -4.62 -33.00
CA GLY A 521 28.12 -3.87 -34.07
C GLY A 521 28.51 -2.44 -33.68
N THR A 522 28.66 -2.17 -32.39
CA THR A 522 29.01 -0.85 -31.85
C THR A 522 30.54 -0.64 -31.82
N ASN A 523 30.99 0.50 -31.28
CA ASN A 523 32.42 0.87 -31.22
C ASN A 523 32.85 1.29 -29.80
N HIS A 524 32.19 0.78 -28.77
CA HIS A 524 32.48 1.07 -27.37
C HIS A 524 33.87 0.61 -26.97
N GLY A 525 34.34 -0.54 -27.48
CA GLY A 525 35.66 -1.08 -27.12
C GLY A 525 36.80 -0.12 -27.45
N LYS A 526 36.74 0.58 -28.59
CA LYS A 526 37.73 1.61 -28.95
C LYS A 526 37.62 2.83 -28.03
N MET A 527 36.39 3.27 -27.73
CA MET A 527 36.13 4.42 -26.86
C MET A 527 36.65 4.17 -25.44
N VAL A 528 36.27 3.05 -24.82
CA VAL A 528 36.66 2.68 -23.45
C VAL A 528 38.17 2.51 -23.31
N ARG A 529 38.84 1.87 -24.27
CA ARG A 529 40.31 1.75 -24.24
C ARG A 529 41.00 3.11 -24.26
N SER A 530 40.54 4.02 -25.13
CA SER A 530 41.06 5.38 -25.21
C SER A 530 40.85 6.15 -23.91
N ILE A 531 39.67 6.04 -23.28
CA ILE A 531 39.38 6.72 -22.01
C ILE A 531 40.31 6.19 -20.91
N ILE A 532 40.38 4.88 -20.72
CA ILE A 532 41.17 4.30 -19.62
C ILE A 532 42.66 4.63 -19.78
N GLN A 533 43.19 4.58 -21.00
CA GLN A 533 44.59 4.96 -21.26
C GLN A 533 44.92 6.40 -20.87
N GLU A 534 43.93 7.30 -20.93
CA GLU A 534 44.07 8.71 -20.58
C GLU A 534 43.97 8.94 -19.06
N VAL A 535 43.09 8.22 -18.37
CA VAL A 535 42.69 8.56 -16.98
C VAL A 535 43.17 7.58 -15.90
N GLU A 536 43.72 6.42 -16.27
CA GLU A 536 44.09 5.35 -15.33
C GLU A 536 45.02 5.84 -14.21
N GLU A 537 46.12 6.50 -14.56
CA GLU A 537 47.09 7.03 -13.58
C GLU A 537 46.52 8.17 -12.74
N GLU A 538 45.58 8.96 -13.27
CA GLU A 538 44.92 10.01 -12.50
C GLU A 538 43.97 9.43 -11.45
N ILE A 539 43.24 8.36 -11.80
CA ILE A 539 42.34 7.66 -10.87
C ILE A 539 43.15 6.98 -9.76
N TYR A 540 44.26 6.31 -10.10
CA TYR A 540 45.14 5.74 -9.09
C TYR A 540 45.72 6.83 -8.16
N GLY A 541 46.12 7.98 -8.72
CA GLY A 541 46.54 9.14 -7.94
C GLY A 541 45.47 9.65 -6.98
N ALA A 542 44.21 9.76 -7.44
CA ALA A 542 43.09 10.17 -6.61
C ALA A 542 42.81 9.18 -5.45
N ILE A 543 42.84 7.88 -5.72
CA ILE A 543 42.65 6.83 -4.69
C ILE A 543 43.79 6.87 -3.67
N HIS A 544 45.04 6.98 -4.11
CA HIS A 544 46.18 7.10 -3.20
C HIS A 544 46.10 8.36 -2.33
N LEU A 545 45.68 9.48 -2.90
CA LEU A 545 45.49 10.70 -2.13
C LEU A 545 44.37 10.54 -1.10
N LEU A 546 43.26 9.87 -1.44
CA LEU A 546 42.20 9.53 -0.51
C LEU A 546 42.68 8.61 0.62
N ASP A 547 43.48 7.59 0.30
CA ASP A 547 44.06 6.65 1.27
C ASP A 547 44.94 7.33 2.32
N LEU A 548 45.61 8.43 1.97
CA LEU A 548 46.42 9.21 2.90
C LEU A 548 45.59 9.99 3.93
N TYR A 549 44.36 10.36 3.60
CA TYR A 549 43.47 11.09 4.51
C TYR A 549 42.50 10.16 5.24
N ALA A 550 42.07 9.10 4.58
CA ALA A 550 41.07 8.18 5.09
C ALA A 550 41.41 6.77 4.62
N PRO A 551 42.22 5.96 5.32
CA PRO A 551 42.72 4.68 4.82
C PRO A 551 41.63 3.70 4.37
N TYR A 552 41.91 2.89 3.33
CA TYR A 552 40.99 1.88 2.80
C TYR A 552 40.32 0.99 3.85
N THR A 553 41.09 0.47 4.82
CA THR A 553 40.57 -0.39 5.88
C THR A 553 39.51 0.30 6.72
N SER A 554 39.71 1.59 7.02
CA SER A 554 38.73 2.40 7.73
C SER A 554 37.47 2.65 6.89
N ARG A 555 37.63 2.98 5.60
CA ARG A 555 36.50 3.18 4.68
C ARG A 555 35.65 1.92 4.47
N LYS A 556 36.29 0.74 4.50
CA LYS A 556 35.61 -0.53 4.23
C LYS A 556 34.93 -1.15 5.46
N TYR A 557 35.58 -1.11 6.63
CA TYR A 557 35.12 -1.87 7.81
C TYR A 557 34.63 -0.99 8.96
N HIS A 558 34.88 0.32 8.90
CA HIS A 558 34.65 1.24 10.01
C HIS A 558 33.96 2.54 9.55
N ASP A 559 33.09 2.45 8.54
CA ASP A 559 32.41 3.63 7.98
C ASP A 559 31.53 4.34 9.02
N TRP A 560 30.96 3.60 9.97
CA TRP A 560 30.22 4.18 11.10
C TRP A 560 31.11 5.02 12.04
N LEU A 561 32.39 4.66 12.22
CA LEU A 561 33.34 5.46 13.01
C LEU A 561 33.67 6.77 12.31
N ARG A 562 33.75 6.77 10.96
CA ARG A 562 33.95 7.98 10.15
C ARG A 562 32.80 8.97 10.31
N GLU A 563 31.58 8.47 10.44
CA GLU A 563 30.38 9.30 10.65
C GLU A 563 30.35 9.91 12.06
N ILE A 564 30.77 9.15 13.08
CA ILE A 564 30.95 9.67 14.44
C ILE A 564 32.07 10.71 14.49
N GLU A 565 33.21 10.43 13.85
CA GLU A 565 34.33 11.38 13.75
C GLU A 565 33.91 12.65 13.03
N ARG A 566 33.14 12.55 11.94
CA ARG A 566 32.59 13.71 11.22
C ARG A 566 31.74 14.57 12.15
N LYS A 567 30.76 13.99 12.85
CA LYS A 567 29.88 14.72 13.78
C LYS A 567 30.67 15.33 14.94
N ALA A 568 31.66 14.62 15.47
CA ALA A 568 32.53 15.12 16.53
C ALA A 568 33.39 16.30 16.05
N ILE A 569 33.93 16.25 14.82
CA ILE A 569 34.68 17.33 14.20
C ILE A 569 33.77 18.53 13.89
N GLU A 570 32.57 18.29 13.35
CA GLU A 570 31.58 19.34 13.06
C GLU A 570 31.25 20.11 14.35
N GLY A 571 31.02 19.40 15.46
CA GLY A 571 30.75 20.00 16.78
C GLY A 571 31.97 20.70 17.42
N ALA A 572 33.18 20.19 17.22
CA ALA A 572 34.39 20.73 17.85
C ALA A 572 34.89 22.04 17.20
N PHE A 573 34.67 22.23 15.90
CA PHE A 573 35.19 23.39 15.16
C PHE A 573 34.13 24.47 14.87
N GLY A 574 32.83 24.15 14.95
CA GLY A 574 31.74 25.11 14.73
C GLY A 574 31.94 25.90 13.43
N ASP A 575 31.85 27.24 13.50
CA ASP A 575 31.99 28.15 12.36
C ASP A 575 33.44 28.31 11.82
N ARG A 576 34.45 27.68 12.44
CA ARG A 576 35.87 27.77 12.02
C ARG A 576 36.28 26.72 10.99
N GLN A 577 35.30 26.10 10.35
CA GLN A 577 35.51 25.11 9.30
C GLN A 577 34.81 25.52 8.02
N VAL A 578 35.28 24.98 6.90
CA VAL A 578 34.64 25.11 5.59
C VAL A 578 34.48 23.70 5.04
N SER A 579 33.25 23.31 4.77
CA SER A 579 32.92 22.06 4.08
C SER A 579 32.68 22.35 2.60
N GLY A 580 32.86 21.31 1.78
CA GLY A 580 32.46 21.36 0.38
C GLY A 580 33.48 20.70 -0.55
N LEU A 581 33.46 21.13 -1.80
CA LEU A 581 34.33 20.63 -2.86
C LEU A 581 35.48 21.62 -3.11
N PHE A 582 36.70 21.11 -3.13
CA PHE A 582 37.91 21.91 -3.24
C PHE A 582 38.74 21.47 -4.45
N GLN A 583 38.93 22.38 -5.42
CA GLN A 583 39.81 22.16 -6.56
C GLN A 583 41.25 22.52 -6.20
N ILE A 584 42.19 21.59 -6.40
CA ILE A 584 43.62 21.86 -6.24
C ILE A 584 44.07 22.75 -7.41
N THR A 585 44.59 23.93 -7.12
CA THR A 585 45.06 24.90 -8.12
C THR A 585 46.57 24.91 -8.25
N ASP A 586 47.29 24.65 -7.16
CA ASP A 586 48.76 24.64 -7.13
C ASP A 586 49.26 23.76 -5.96
N VAL A 587 50.43 23.13 -6.14
CA VAL A 587 51.03 22.24 -5.12
C VAL A 587 52.51 22.59 -4.96
N SER A 588 52.91 22.91 -3.74
CA SER A 588 54.29 23.27 -3.36
C SER A 588 54.93 22.22 -2.45
N ALA A 589 56.13 22.49 -1.93
CA ALA A 589 56.85 21.56 -1.07
C ALA A 589 56.12 21.21 0.25
N ALA A 590 55.37 22.15 0.82
CA ALA A 590 54.72 22.00 2.14
C ALA A 590 53.26 22.49 2.18
N THR A 591 52.74 23.02 1.09
CA THR A 591 51.35 23.51 1.01
C THR A 591 50.70 23.19 -0.33
N MET A 592 49.39 23.05 -0.37
CA MET A 592 48.59 23.07 -1.60
C MET A 592 47.58 24.22 -1.55
N ARG A 593 47.35 24.86 -2.69
CA ARG A 593 46.32 25.90 -2.82
C ARG A 593 45.05 25.26 -3.38
N CYS A 594 43.96 25.40 -2.66
CA CYS A 594 42.66 24.87 -3.05
C CYS A 594 41.66 26.00 -3.26
N LYS A 595 40.89 25.94 -4.35
CA LYS A 595 39.76 26.82 -4.62
C LYS A 595 38.48 26.10 -4.23
N HIS A 596 37.68 26.68 -3.34
CA HIS A 596 36.36 26.15 -3.00
C HIS A 596 35.42 26.33 -4.19
N ALA A 597 34.75 25.25 -4.60
CA ALA A 597 33.97 25.21 -5.85
C ALA A 597 32.79 26.19 -5.82
N GLU A 598 32.05 26.24 -4.72
CA GLU A 598 30.85 27.08 -4.60
C GLU A 598 31.18 28.56 -4.37
N SER A 599 32.06 28.86 -3.41
CA SER A 599 32.36 30.26 -3.03
C SER A 599 33.48 30.90 -3.84
N GLY A 600 34.23 30.11 -4.61
CA GLY A 600 35.41 30.56 -5.35
C GLY A 600 36.60 30.99 -4.48
N LYS A 601 36.47 30.96 -3.14
CA LYS A 601 37.50 31.38 -2.20
C LYS A 601 38.69 30.42 -2.23
N GLN A 602 39.90 30.99 -2.13
CA GLN A 602 41.14 30.21 -2.10
C GLN A 602 41.61 29.97 -0.66
N TYR A 603 42.13 28.77 -0.43
CA TYR A 603 42.63 28.29 0.85
C TYR A 603 44.03 27.69 0.66
N THR A 604 44.96 28.05 1.54
CA THR A 604 46.30 27.46 1.58
C THR A 604 46.33 26.37 2.63
N ILE A 605 46.38 25.12 2.17
CA ILE A 605 46.30 23.92 3.01
C ILE A 605 47.70 23.37 3.25
N SER A 606 48.05 23.11 4.50
CA SER A 606 49.33 22.46 4.85
C SER A 606 49.28 20.98 4.49
N ILE A 607 50.36 20.47 3.86
CA ILE A 607 50.45 19.08 3.40
C ILE A 607 51.75 18.43 3.86
N THR A 608 51.72 17.10 3.97
CA THR A 608 52.91 16.28 4.22
C THR A 608 53.62 15.96 2.91
N PRO A 609 54.91 15.54 2.95
CA PRO A 609 55.61 15.05 1.76
C PRO A 609 54.89 13.89 1.06
N LEU A 610 54.18 13.04 1.81
CA LEU A 610 53.38 11.94 1.25
C LEU A 610 52.20 12.45 0.44
N VAL A 611 51.45 13.43 0.96
CA VAL A 611 50.33 14.06 0.25
C VAL A 611 50.81 14.73 -1.03
N ARG A 612 51.97 15.41 -0.99
CA ARG A 612 52.57 16.05 -2.16
C ARG A 612 52.82 15.08 -3.32
N SER A 613 53.18 13.82 -3.04
CA SER A 613 53.48 12.83 -4.08
C SER A 613 52.27 12.48 -4.96
N TYR A 614 51.05 12.68 -4.46
CA TYR A 614 49.81 12.31 -5.16
C TYR A 614 48.91 13.49 -5.49
N ALA A 615 49.01 14.60 -4.75
CA ALA A 615 48.26 15.82 -5.03
C ALA A 615 48.76 16.47 -6.34
N LYS A 616 47.84 16.63 -7.31
CA LYS A 616 48.10 17.30 -8.59
C LYS A 616 47.12 18.44 -8.82
N ALA A 617 47.58 19.52 -9.45
CA ALA A 617 46.71 20.60 -9.88
C ALA A 617 45.61 20.07 -10.82
N GLY A 618 44.38 20.53 -10.61
CA GLY A 618 43.17 20.10 -11.30
C GLY A 618 42.33 19.06 -10.56
N MET A 619 42.90 18.29 -9.62
CA MET A 619 42.13 17.33 -8.83
C MET A 619 41.12 18.02 -7.90
N PHE A 620 40.07 17.30 -7.53
CA PHE A 620 39.05 17.79 -6.61
C PHE A 620 39.01 16.94 -5.33
N ILE A 621 38.88 17.58 -4.18
CA ILE A 621 38.76 16.93 -2.88
C ILE A 621 37.44 17.37 -2.25
N ARG A 622 36.59 16.41 -1.87
CA ARG A 622 35.38 16.67 -1.09
C ARG A 622 35.68 16.40 0.38
N GLY A 623 35.39 17.35 1.24
CA GLY A 623 35.68 17.22 2.67
C GLY A 623 35.52 18.50 3.46
N HIS A 624 36.17 18.54 4.62
CA HIS A 624 36.15 19.65 5.56
C HIS A 624 37.58 20.14 5.80
N ILE A 625 37.75 21.46 5.76
CA ILE A 625 38.99 22.13 6.16
C ILE A 625 38.74 22.96 7.42
N ALA A 626 39.72 23.05 8.31
CA ALA A 626 39.69 23.95 9.45
C ALA A 626 41.00 24.73 9.55
N GLU A 627 40.90 25.93 10.11
CA GLU A 627 42.05 26.76 10.42
C GLU A 627 42.75 26.24 11.67
N SER A 628 44.07 26.02 11.57
CA SER A 628 44.90 25.63 12.71
C SER A 628 45.14 26.82 13.64
N THR A 629 44.80 26.65 14.92
CA THR A 629 44.91 27.68 15.97
C THR A 629 46.33 28.23 16.17
N ASN A 630 47.36 27.51 15.73
CA ASN A 630 48.76 27.81 16.06
C ASN A 630 49.54 28.52 14.94
N ASN A 631 48.99 28.63 13.72
CA ASN A 631 49.75 29.17 12.58
C ASN A 631 48.91 29.79 11.44
N GLY A 632 47.58 29.91 11.58
CA GLY A 632 46.70 30.51 10.57
C GLY A 632 46.66 29.73 9.24
N ARG A 633 47.16 28.48 9.23
CA ARG A 633 47.14 27.61 8.05
C ARG A 633 45.96 26.66 8.10
N TRP A 634 45.36 26.41 6.93
CA TRP A 634 44.27 25.46 6.81
C TRP A 634 44.82 24.03 6.73
N LYS A 635 44.03 23.06 7.18
CA LYS A 635 44.28 21.63 7.01
C LYS A 635 42.97 20.91 6.69
N PHE A 636 43.04 19.84 5.91
CA PHE A 636 41.93 18.90 5.83
C PHE A 636 41.80 18.19 7.17
N ILE A 637 40.63 18.29 7.77
CA ILE A 637 40.24 17.59 9.00
C ILE A 637 39.42 16.35 8.67
N HIS A 638 38.76 16.33 7.51
CA HIS A 638 38.03 15.18 6.99
C HIS A 638 38.05 15.22 5.46
N VAL A 639 38.26 14.07 4.83
CA VAL A 639 38.13 13.89 3.38
C VAL A 639 37.22 12.72 3.12
N SER A 640 36.15 12.95 2.35
CA SER A 640 35.19 11.90 1.98
C SER A 640 35.50 11.30 0.62
N ARG A 641 35.90 12.13 -0.35
CA ARG A 641 36.18 11.73 -1.74
C ARG A 641 37.31 12.55 -2.35
N VAL A 642 38.00 11.94 -3.31
CA VAL A 642 38.99 12.61 -4.16
C VAL A 642 38.70 12.21 -5.60
N PHE A 643 38.73 13.18 -6.51
CA PHE A 643 38.44 12.99 -7.93
C PHE A 643 39.62 13.47 -8.80
N PRO A 644 39.88 12.78 -9.93
CA PRO A 644 40.84 13.24 -10.93
C PRO A 644 40.37 14.53 -11.61
N LYS A 645 41.28 15.17 -12.36
CA LYS A 645 40.98 16.45 -13.04
C LYS A 645 39.80 16.31 -14.02
N GLU A 646 39.79 15.21 -14.76
CA GLU A 646 38.74 14.90 -15.76
C GLU A 646 37.34 14.75 -15.16
N ALA A 647 37.22 14.51 -13.85
CA ALA A 647 35.92 14.46 -13.18
C ALA A 647 35.27 15.84 -13.02
N GLY A 648 36.04 16.93 -13.17
CA GLY A 648 35.60 18.30 -12.94
C GLY A 648 34.36 18.72 -13.73
N GLN A 649 34.15 18.16 -14.93
CA GLN A 649 32.97 18.48 -15.75
C GLN A 649 31.67 17.85 -15.25
N TYR A 650 31.75 16.84 -14.37
CA TYR A 650 30.61 16.13 -13.79
C TYR A 650 30.32 16.52 -12.34
N LEU A 651 31.25 17.25 -11.71
CA LEU A 651 31.11 17.81 -10.38
C LEU A 651 30.37 19.15 -10.50
N ARG A 652 29.05 19.15 -10.25
CA ARG A 652 28.23 20.36 -10.16
C ARG A 652 27.88 20.66 -8.72
#